data_AF-A0A2S6C9X0-F1
#
_entry.id   AF-A0A2S6C9X0-F1
#
_cell.length_a   1.000
_cell.length_b   1.000
_cell.length_c   1.000
_cell.angle_alpha   90.00
_cell.angle_beta   90.00
_cell.angle_gamma   90.00
#
_symmetry.space_group_name_H-M   'P 1'
#
loop_
_entity.id
_entity.type
_entity.pdbx_description
1 polymer ?
#
loop_
_entity_poly.entity_id
_entity_poly.type
_entity_poly.pdbx_seq_one_letter_code
_entity_poly.pdbx_strand_id
1 'polypeptide(L)'
;MVDDKSEKKSSIVEGPDTEAGLVSSEVLVDKNGFILFPVPVQGDALDPLNWSSFQKHTILGIVMALYFMFTYITTTTVPAFPELQEQFDATLEQINWTVAIPALGLAIGPLIWSSPADIVGRRPIMIIGTIMAIAATIGAAEANDYSGYMAARFFQGLGCSPAASVGLAIINDMFFEYERGQKVGLWVLALDLGLLLGPLIGGFIDLVSSTWIQWLTAILLGVILVAEVAFMPETLYPRDLMLSKKTPGMVVSEKVSATQEEVRRTKSLPFVNVTPLPGMKHPKVWDTVIRFCKTFKFAVVPISIMVYCFGWYWWMLSVITLIPVAYASYSPQIQGLLFIGLIVGTLFSEIFCSGRLSDWLVAKLAARANSTKTPEMRIWLLYPAAVLTSVGLVLWGVSIENNYHWMVGQVAFALFGAGIQMGNTIVAAYVLDAYPMQSMSVIVFYAVLLNLSAFIDPFFIVPWVNSVGFTWTFAGHAMITASFCIPAFALLQKFGGGLRAWSGKLDWVNPEFDHEIVETIAERTALSASIDYIPTMSSRLQAELDVACAAVQHCAMLTKQLQRQTVSQDSQISKSDFSPVTVGDFASQALLTSAVHAVFSSDNFLAEESADDLRENAALLDKVWELTESAKPAFEANTPALSTPGSKDELLKFLDWGDGTATFLRGQQYAINCAMLIDGREEIGIIGCPNVVLDSSTVREDVIDELGLGLMIYAVRGEGTFVRPMQANGELAAATKIERHGDETSLDSLIWSDCSTYTSTILELHQKVAAKLNSPWPGVDLFSSLMKYTSWRSNLWDHAGGILVFEESGGKVTDLEGKPIDFTTGRKMASNYGLVCAPSSVHGQVLQLAQDVIKGHPPIPYSK
;
A
#
# COMPACT_ATOMS: atom_id res chain seq x y z
N MET A 1 3.90 14.72 35.78
CA MET A 1 2.56 15.02 36.33
C MET A 1 1.97 16.17 35.51
N VAL A 2 1.47 15.88 34.31
CA VAL A 2 0.58 16.72 33.49
C VAL A 2 -0.22 15.76 32.60
N ASP A 3 -1.51 15.68 32.90
CA ASP A 3 -2.69 15.26 32.12
C ASP A 3 -2.71 13.93 31.36
N ASP A 4 -3.01 12.91 32.16
CA ASP A 4 -3.58 11.62 31.82
C ASP A 4 -5.11 11.73 31.60
N LYS A 5 -5.55 12.19 30.42
CA LYS A 5 -6.96 12.08 29.93
C LYS A 5 -7.03 12.12 28.39
N SER A 6 -6.72 11.02 27.72
CA SER A 6 -7.29 10.77 26.38
C SER A 6 -7.39 9.27 26.05
N GLU A 7 -8.07 8.50 26.90
CA GLU A 7 -8.69 7.25 26.47
C GLU A 7 -9.78 7.59 25.44
N LYS A 8 -9.40 7.54 24.17
CA LYS A 8 -10.29 7.75 23.02
C LYS A 8 -11.09 6.46 22.78
N LYS A 9 -12.28 6.37 23.37
CA LYS A 9 -13.29 5.34 23.07
C LYS A 9 -13.57 5.27 21.56
N SER A 10 -13.56 4.06 21.01
CA SER A 10 -14.20 3.71 19.74
C SER A 10 -15.72 3.81 19.91
N SER A 11 -16.40 4.40 18.94
CA SER A 11 -17.87 4.47 18.92
C SER A 11 -18.43 3.22 18.24
N ILE A 12 -19.27 2.49 18.97
CA ILE A 12 -20.15 1.45 18.43
C ILE A 12 -21.34 2.19 17.83
N VAL A 13 -21.67 1.92 16.57
CA VAL A 13 -22.95 2.34 15.98
C VAL A 13 -23.90 1.17 16.15
N GLU A 14 -24.70 1.19 17.22
CA GLU A 14 -25.82 0.26 17.38
C GLU A 14 -26.90 0.63 16.35
N GLY A 15 -27.20 -0.29 15.44
CA GLY A 15 -28.40 -0.20 14.60
C GLY A 15 -29.66 -0.38 15.46
N PRO A 16 -30.83 0.11 15.01
CA PRO A 16 -32.06 0.04 15.79
C PRO A 16 -32.48 -1.41 16.03
N ASP A 17 -32.81 -1.71 17.30
CA ASP A 17 -33.29 -3.00 17.78
C ASP A 17 -34.41 -3.55 16.88
N THR A 18 -34.12 -4.64 16.17
CA THR A 18 -35.12 -5.45 15.47
C THR A 18 -35.01 -6.90 15.96
N GLU A 19 -36.12 -7.40 16.49
CA GLU A 19 -36.29 -8.75 17.02
C GLU A 19 -36.18 -9.80 15.88
N ALA A 20 -34.96 -10.19 15.51
CA ALA A 20 -34.67 -11.45 14.82
C ALA A 20 -33.16 -11.74 14.92
N GLY A 21 -32.79 -12.88 15.49
CA GLY A 21 -31.40 -13.27 15.77
C GLY A 21 -30.54 -13.54 14.52
N LEU A 22 -30.03 -12.49 13.89
CA LEU A 22 -28.96 -12.53 12.91
C LEU A 22 -27.77 -11.73 13.45
N VAL A 23 -26.68 -12.43 13.77
CA VAL A 23 -25.43 -11.83 14.25
C VAL A 23 -24.78 -11.10 13.08
N SER A 24 -24.96 -9.78 13.00
CA SER A 24 -24.25 -8.92 12.07
C SER A 24 -22.74 -9.00 12.34
N SER A 25 -21.94 -9.38 11.35
CA SER A 25 -20.49 -9.21 11.42
C SER A 25 -20.15 -7.73 11.36
N GLU A 26 -19.98 -7.11 12.52
CA GLU A 26 -19.58 -5.71 12.66
C GLU A 26 -18.18 -5.50 12.06
N VAL A 27 -18.09 -4.82 10.92
CA VAL A 27 -16.81 -4.41 10.33
C VAL A 27 -16.25 -3.25 11.16
N LEU A 28 -15.06 -3.41 11.72
CA LEU A 28 -14.44 -2.35 12.52
C LEU A 28 -13.81 -1.30 11.62
N VAL A 29 -14.25 -0.06 11.84
CA VAL A 29 -13.91 1.11 11.04
C VAL A 29 -13.17 2.12 11.92
N ASP A 30 -12.09 2.73 11.42
CA ASP A 30 -11.43 3.87 12.06
C ASP A 30 -12.40 5.08 12.13
N LYS A 31 -12.08 6.09 12.94
CA LYS A 31 -12.84 7.33 13.13
C LYS A 31 -13.15 8.08 11.83
N ASN A 32 -12.43 7.77 10.77
CA ASN A 32 -12.55 8.37 9.45
C ASN A 32 -13.31 7.49 8.45
N GLY A 33 -13.85 6.34 8.85
CA GLY A 33 -14.62 5.48 7.92
C GLY A 33 -13.81 4.39 7.21
N PHE A 34 -12.53 4.18 7.56
CA PHE A 34 -11.68 3.16 6.91
C PHE A 34 -11.68 1.82 7.66
N ILE A 35 -11.78 0.70 6.92
CA ILE A 35 -11.70 -0.65 7.48
C ILE A 35 -10.30 -0.88 8.08
N LEU A 36 -10.24 -1.40 9.30
CA LEU A 36 -8.97 -1.73 9.94
C LEU A 36 -8.34 -2.97 9.27
N PHE A 37 -7.12 -2.81 8.76
CA PHE A 37 -6.31 -3.90 8.21
C PHE A 37 -5.03 -4.11 9.06
N PRO A 38 -4.70 -5.36 9.46
CA PRO A 38 -5.50 -6.57 9.36
C PRO A 38 -6.74 -6.56 10.27
N VAL A 39 -7.79 -7.32 9.89
CA VAL A 39 -9.06 -7.37 10.61
C VAL A 39 -8.88 -8.14 11.93
N PRO A 40 -9.18 -7.52 13.09
CA PRO A 40 -9.05 -8.20 14.38
C PRO A 40 -10.21 -9.18 14.62
N VAL A 41 -9.94 -10.27 15.32
CA VAL A 41 -11.00 -11.21 15.71
C VAL A 41 -11.78 -10.63 16.90
N GLN A 42 -12.99 -10.13 16.64
CA GLN A 42 -13.82 -9.46 17.66
C GLN A 42 -14.09 -10.32 18.89
N GLY A 43 -13.92 -9.77 20.08
CA GLY A 43 -14.21 -10.45 21.36
C GLY A 43 -13.22 -11.54 21.76
N ASP A 44 -12.16 -11.81 20.96
CA ASP A 44 -11.08 -12.71 21.39
C ASP A 44 -9.94 -11.92 22.05
N ALA A 45 -9.82 -12.05 23.37
CA ALA A 45 -8.76 -11.43 24.16
C ALA A 45 -7.36 -12.03 23.89
N LEU A 46 -7.29 -13.15 23.17
CA LEU A 46 -6.06 -13.83 22.76
C LEU A 46 -5.48 -13.26 21.46
N ASP A 47 -6.23 -12.47 20.68
CA ASP A 47 -5.70 -11.78 19.49
C ASP A 47 -4.79 -10.61 19.92
N PRO A 48 -3.50 -10.58 19.49
CA PRO A 48 -2.59 -9.49 19.81
C PRO A 48 -3.06 -8.11 19.37
N LEU A 49 -3.90 -8.01 18.33
CA LEU A 49 -4.46 -6.73 17.89
C LEU A 49 -5.40 -6.12 18.94
N ASN A 50 -6.04 -6.94 19.77
CA ASN A 50 -6.98 -6.51 20.81
C ASN A 50 -6.31 -6.22 22.17
N TRP A 51 -4.99 -6.39 22.30
CA TRP A 51 -4.30 -6.14 23.56
C TRP A 51 -4.26 -4.65 23.94
N SER A 52 -4.16 -4.38 25.24
CA SER A 52 -4.07 -3.00 25.74
C SER A 52 -2.83 -2.29 25.22
N SER A 53 -2.93 -0.97 25.02
CA SER A 53 -1.82 -0.15 24.53
C SER A 53 -0.57 -0.30 25.39
N PHE A 54 -0.72 -0.35 26.73
CA PHE A 54 0.39 -0.57 27.65
C PHE A 54 1.10 -1.90 27.40
N GLN A 55 0.36 -2.98 27.16
CA GLN A 55 0.93 -4.29 26.87
C GLN A 55 1.70 -4.27 25.53
N LYS A 56 1.09 -3.72 24.47
CA LYS A 56 1.73 -3.62 23.14
C LYS A 56 3.03 -2.81 23.19
N HIS A 57 3.03 -1.67 23.87
CA HIS A 57 4.21 -0.81 23.98
C HIS A 57 5.29 -1.39 24.90
N THR A 58 4.91 -2.19 25.91
CA THR A 58 5.89 -2.94 26.73
C THR A 58 6.62 -3.97 25.88
N ILE A 59 5.89 -4.75 25.07
CA ILE A 59 6.49 -5.75 24.17
C ILE A 59 7.37 -5.06 23.11
N LEU A 60 6.88 -3.96 22.53
CA LEU A 60 7.67 -3.15 21.61
C LEU A 60 8.99 -2.68 22.24
N GLY A 61 8.95 -2.20 23.49
CA GLY A 61 10.15 -1.76 24.22
C GLY A 61 11.16 -2.90 24.43
N ILE A 62 10.70 -4.12 24.71
CA ILE A 62 11.56 -5.31 24.84
C ILE A 62 12.22 -5.66 23.51
N VAL A 63 11.43 -5.71 22.43
CA VAL A 63 11.94 -5.99 21.07
C VAL A 63 12.94 -4.93 20.63
N MET A 64 12.65 -3.65 20.90
CA MET A 64 13.57 -2.54 20.65
C MET A 64 14.85 -2.64 21.48
N ALA A 65 14.77 -3.02 22.76
CA ALA A 65 15.94 -3.19 23.61
C ALA A 65 16.86 -4.31 23.11
N LEU A 66 16.31 -5.45 22.67
CA LEU A 66 17.13 -6.51 22.08
C LEU A 66 17.72 -6.08 20.73
N TYR A 67 16.98 -5.31 19.94
CA TYR A 67 17.48 -4.79 18.66
C TYR A 67 18.52 -3.68 18.83
N PHE A 68 18.48 -2.92 19.92
CA PHE A 68 19.59 -2.08 20.36
C PHE A 68 20.82 -2.94 20.68
N MET A 69 20.63 -4.05 21.40
CA MET A 69 21.75 -4.97 21.70
C MET A 69 22.37 -5.58 20.44
N PHE A 70 21.59 -5.77 19.36
CA PHE A 70 22.04 -6.31 18.07
C PHE A 70 23.31 -5.62 17.54
N THR A 71 23.35 -4.28 17.52
CA THR A 71 24.51 -3.50 17.05
C THR A 71 25.40 -3.00 18.19
N TYR A 72 24.86 -2.88 19.41
CA TYR A 72 25.66 -2.53 20.58
C TYR A 72 26.79 -3.54 20.82
N ILE A 73 26.49 -4.85 20.72
CA ILE A 73 27.50 -5.88 20.94
C ILE A 73 28.66 -5.77 19.94
N THR A 74 28.42 -5.32 18.71
CA THR A 74 29.47 -5.31 17.69
C THR A 74 30.48 -4.21 18.00
N THR A 75 30.02 -3.06 18.46
CA THR A 75 30.82 -1.82 18.55
C THR A 75 31.24 -1.44 19.97
N THR A 76 30.62 -1.98 21.01
CA THR A 76 30.91 -1.59 22.41
C THR A 76 32.36 -1.80 22.84
N THR A 77 33.11 -2.70 22.19
CA THR A 77 34.51 -2.99 22.54
C THR A 77 35.52 -2.12 21.79
N VAL A 78 35.07 -1.23 20.92
CA VAL A 78 35.95 -0.43 20.04
C VAL A 78 36.95 0.44 20.83
N PRO A 79 36.55 1.21 21.86
CA PRO A 79 37.50 2.01 22.64
C PRO A 79 38.55 1.16 23.38
N ALA A 80 38.22 -0.10 23.70
CA ALA A 80 39.09 -1.04 24.41
C ALA A 80 40.10 -1.75 23.51
N PHE A 81 40.19 -1.39 22.21
CA PHE A 81 41.09 -2.04 21.26
C PHE A 81 42.54 -2.09 21.72
N PRO A 82 43.15 -1.01 22.26
CA PRO A 82 44.53 -1.09 22.76
C PRO A 82 44.72 -2.12 23.87
N GLU A 83 43.76 -2.20 24.80
CA GLU A 83 43.82 -3.13 25.93
C GLU A 83 43.62 -4.58 25.49
N LEU A 84 42.70 -4.81 24.55
CA LEU A 84 42.49 -6.13 23.94
C LEU A 84 43.72 -6.57 23.12
N GLN A 85 44.41 -5.63 22.49
CA GLN A 85 45.66 -5.90 21.76
C GLN A 85 46.75 -6.41 22.70
N GLU A 86 46.90 -5.78 23.86
CA GLU A 86 47.84 -6.19 24.91
C GLU A 86 47.42 -7.51 25.56
N GLN A 87 46.14 -7.67 25.89
CA GLN A 87 45.61 -8.86 26.56
C GLN A 87 45.83 -10.14 25.75
N PHE A 88 45.60 -10.08 24.43
CA PHE A 88 45.66 -11.25 23.57
C PHE A 88 46.95 -11.37 22.75
N ASP A 89 47.90 -10.44 22.92
CA ASP A 89 49.12 -10.32 22.11
C ASP A 89 48.81 -10.41 20.60
N ALA A 90 47.80 -9.64 20.18
CA ALA A 90 47.22 -9.71 18.85
C ALA A 90 47.65 -8.51 17.98
N THR A 91 47.55 -8.65 16.65
CA THR A 91 47.78 -7.53 15.74
C THR A 91 46.57 -6.59 15.71
N LEU A 92 46.77 -5.33 15.28
CA LEU A 92 45.66 -4.38 15.07
C LEU A 92 44.61 -4.92 14.10
N GLU A 93 45.03 -5.66 13.07
CA GLU A 93 44.14 -6.32 12.12
C GLU A 93 43.26 -7.37 12.81
N GLN A 94 43.86 -8.21 13.66
CA GLN A 94 43.13 -9.20 14.44
C GLN A 94 42.13 -8.52 15.39
N ILE A 95 42.54 -7.48 16.11
CA ILE A 95 41.62 -6.75 17.00
C ILE A 95 40.46 -6.12 16.24
N ASN A 96 40.67 -5.65 15.00
CA ASN A 96 39.57 -5.18 14.15
C ASN A 96 38.55 -6.29 13.81
N TRP A 97 38.98 -7.55 13.68
CA TRP A 97 38.08 -8.68 13.45
C TRP A 97 37.13 -8.92 14.63
N THR A 98 37.46 -8.42 15.83
CA THR A 98 36.59 -8.53 17.01
C THR A 98 35.22 -7.86 16.81
N VAL A 99 35.11 -6.89 15.90
CA VAL A 99 33.86 -6.24 15.48
C VAL A 99 33.20 -6.98 14.32
N ALA A 100 34.01 -7.53 13.41
CA ALA A 100 33.55 -8.26 12.23
C ALA A 100 32.87 -9.59 12.56
N ILE A 101 33.47 -10.40 13.43
CA ILE A 101 33.01 -11.77 13.71
C ILE A 101 31.58 -11.84 14.29
N PRO A 102 31.17 -10.97 15.24
CA PRO A 102 29.77 -10.86 15.64
C PRO A 102 28.84 -10.51 14.47
N ALA A 103 29.27 -9.60 13.58
CA ALA A 103 28.48 -9.22 12.40
C ALA A 103 28.22 -10.42 11.46
N LEU A 104 29.16 -11.36 11.37
CA LEU A 104 28.93 -12.62 10.65
C LEU A 104 27.81 -13.46 11.31
N GLY A 105 27.81 -13.56 12.64
CA GLY A 105 26.73 -14.21 13.38
C GLY A 105 25.37 -13.52 13.14
N LEU A 106 25.36 -12.19 13.12
CA LEU A 106 24.18 -11.37 12.82
C LEU A 106 23.71 -11.49 11.36
N ALA A 107 24.61 -11.77 10.42
CA ALA A 107 24.27 -12.02 9.01
C ALA A 107 23.65 -13.41 8.81
N ILE A 108 24.18 -14.44 9.48
CA ILE A 108 23.66 -15.82 9.36
C ILE A 108 22.35 -15.99 10.13
N GLY A 109 22.21 -15.29 11.26
CA GLY A 109 21.09 -15.41 12.18
C GLY A 109 19.69 -15.32 11.58
N PRO A 110 19.34 -14.26 10.82
CA PRO A 110 18.01 -14.13 10.21
C PRO A 110 17.61 -15.31 9.34
N LEU A 111 18.58 -15.96 8.67
CA LEU A 111 18.36 -17.14 7.84
C LEU A 111 18.03 -18.40 8.67
N ILE A 112 18.56 -18.47 9.89
CA ILE A 112 18.35 -19.60 10.81
C ILE A 112 17.08 -19.41 11.64
N TRP A 113 16.83 -18.22 12.18
CA TRP A 113 15.78 -18.02 13.18
C TRP A 113 14.40 -17.74 12.61
N SER A 114 14.30 -17.21 11.38
CA SER A 114 13.02 -16.78 10.79
C SER A 114 12.04 -17.93 10.56
N SER A 115 12.43 -19.01 9.86
CA SER A 115 11.50 -20.14 9.63
C SER A 115 11.10 -20.86 10.94
N PRO A 116 12.01 -21.18 11.88
CA PRO A 116 11.62 -21.73 13.18
C PRO A 116 10.66 -20.83 13.97
N ALA A 117 10.77 -19.51 13.87
CA ALA A 117 9.84 -18.58 14.53
C ALA A 117 8.43 -18.65 13.94
N ASP A 118 8.28 -18.94 12.64
CA ASP A 118 6.97 -19.16 12.00
C ASP A 118 6.36 -20.53 12.36
N ILE A 119 7.21 -21.49 12.78
CA ILE A 119 6.77 -22.86 13.11
C ILE A 119 6.41 -22.96 14.59
N VAL A 120 7.36 -22.63 15.48
CA VAL A 120 7.28 -22.87 16.93
C VAL A 120 6.69 -21.66 17.68
N GLY A 121 6.81 -20.47 17.10
CA GLY A 121 6.34 -19.20 17.69
C GLY A 121 7.45 -18.17 17.85
N ARG A 122 7.05 -16.92 18.08
CA ARG A 122 7.97 -15.77 18.20
C ARG A 122 8.72 -15.80 19.53
N ARG A 123 8.01 -16.13 20.63
CA ARG A 123 8.54 -16.01 21.99
C ARG A 123 9.67 -17.00 22.29
N PRO A 124 9.55 -18.32 22.00
CA PRO A 124 10.62 -19.28 22.31
C PRO A 124 11.92 -18.95 21.57
N ILE A 125 11.82 -18.47 20.33
CA ILE A 125 12.99 -18.12 19.51
C ILE A 125 13.72 -16.89 20.06
N MET A 126 12.98 -15.86 20.50
CA MET A 126 13.58 -14.70 21.16
C MET A 126 14.32 -15.11 22.43
N ILE A 127 13.67 -15.88 23.32
CA ILE A 127 14.27 -16.34 24.58
C ILE A 127 15.52 -17.21 24.35
N ILE A 128 15.47 -18.17 23.43
CA ILE A 128 16.61 -19.05 23.11
C ILE A 128 17.78 -18.22 22.55
N GLY A 129 17.48 -17.27 21.65
CA GLY A 129 18.48 -16.34 21.12
C GLY A 129 19.14 -15.52 22.23
N THR A 130 18.35 -14.90 23.10
CA THR A 130 18.85 -14.11 24.23
C THR A 130 19.68 -14.95 25.21
N ILE A 131 19.26 -16.17 25.54
CA ILE A 131 20.04 -17.10 26.38
C ILE A 131 21.38 -17.43 25.73
N MET A 132 21.39 -17.71 24.42
CA MET A 132 22.62 -17.98 23.68
C MET A 132 23.54 -16.75 23.66
N ALA A 133 22.97 -15.55 23.48
CA ALA A 133 23.73 -14.30 23.53
C ALA A 133 24.36 -14.08 24.92
N ILE A 134 23.63 -14.33 26.01
CA ILE A 134 24.15 -14.22 27.39
C ILE A 134 25.29 -15.22 27.60
N ALA A 135 25.08 -16.49 27.29
CA ALA A 135 26.09 -17.54 27.46
C ALA A 135 27.37 -17.22 26.67
N ALA A 136 27.21 -16.77 25.42
CA ALA A 136 28.31 -16.35 24.57
C ALA A 136 29.00 -15.08 25.11
N THR A 137 28.25 -14.12 25.64
CA THR A 137 28.82 -12.90 26.25
C THR A 137 29.65 -13.22 27.49
N ILE A 138 29.17 -14.11 28.36
CA ILE A 138 29.93 -14.59 29.53
C ILE A 138 31.19 -15.34 29.06
N GLY A 139 31.06 -16.19 28.04
CA GLY A 139 32.21 -16.86 27.43
C GLY A 139 33.24 -15.88 26.86
N ALA A 140 32.81 -14.74 26.31
CA ALA A 140 33.70 -13.70 25.82
C ALA A 140 34.38 -12.93 26.96
N ALA A 141 33.70 -12.72 28.09
CA ALA A 141 34.26 -12.05 29.27
C ALA A 141 35.37 -12.87 29.94
N GLU A 142 35.24 -14.19 29.93
CA GLU A 142 36.15 -15.16 30.59
C GLU A 142 37.15 -15.80 29.61
N ALA A 143 37.20 -15.34 28.36
CA ALA A 143 38.08 -15.90 27.34
C ALA A 143 39.56 -15.59 27.66
N ASN A 144 40.37 -16.64 27.78
CA ASN A 144 41.82 -16.53 28.02
C ASN A 144 42.65 -16.54 26.74
N ASP A 145 42.03 -16.90 25.61
CA ASP A 145 42.65 -17.02 24.31
C ASP A 145 41.84 -16.28 23.25
N TYR A 146 42.54 -15.75 22.25
CA TYR A 146 41.93 -14.98 21.18
C TYR A 146 40.89 -15.79 20.38
N SER A 147 41.16 -17.09 20.14
CA SER A 147 40.25 -17.96 19.40
C SER A 147 38.95 -18.24 20.16
N GLY A 148 39.04 -18.54 21.45
CA GLY A 148 37.89 -18.65 22.35
C GLY A 148 37.06 -17.37 22.40
N TYR A 149 37.72 -16.21 22.49
CA TYR A 149 37.05 -14.90 22.42
C TYR A 149 36.31 -14.73 21.08
N MET A 150 36.93 -15.04 19.93
CA MET A 150 36.29 -14.93 18.61
C MET A 150 35.09 -15.88 18.46
N ALA A 151 35.20 -17.12 18.93
CA ALA A 151 34.09 -18.08 18.89
C ALA A 151 32.90 -17.58 19.71
N ALA A 152 33.16 -17.05 20.92
CA ALA A 152 32.15 -16.45 21.76
C ALA A 152 31.49 -15.24 21.08
N ARG A 153 32.28 -14.37 20.46
CA ARG A 153 31.81 -13.20 19.69
C ARG A 153 30.89 -13.59 18.52
N PHE A 154 31.17 -14.68 17.82
CA PHE A 154 30.30 -15.21 16.76
C PHE A 154 28.93 -15.63 17.30
N PHE A 155 28.89 -16.45 18.36
CA PHE A 155 27.64 -16.92 18.97
C PHE A 155 26.86 -15.80 19.66
N GLN A 156 27.55 -14.76 20.15
CA GLN A 156 26.91 -13.55 20.68
C GLN A 156 26.10 -12.84 19.59
N GLY A 157 26.69 -12.66 18.39
CA GLY A 157 25.98 -12.14 17.22
C GLY A 157 24.82 -13.03 16.79
N LEU A 158 25.05 -14.34 16.69
CA LEU A 158 24.00 -15.29 16.33
C LEU A 158 22.82 -15.26 17.32
N GLY A 159 23.08 -15.01 18.60
CA GLY A 159 22.07 -14.98 19.67
C GLY A 159 21.20 -13.72 19.65
N CYS A 160 21.78 -12.56 19.37
CA CYS A 160 21.02 -11.31 19.25
C CYS A 160 20.23 -11.19 17.93
N SER A 161 20.56 -12.01 16.94
CA SER A 161 19.98 -11.90 15.60
C SER A 161 18.46 -12.09 15.44
N PRO A 162 17.73 -12.85 16.29
CA PRO A 162 16.26 -12.90 16.22
C PRO A 162 15.60 -11.53 16.32
N ALA A 163 16.25 -10.57 16.98
CA ALA A 163 15.75 -9.20 17.11
C ALA A 163 15.49 -8.53 15.76
N ALA A 164 16.24 -8.89 14.71
CA ALA A 164 16.10 -8.32 13.37
C ALA A 164 14.90 -8.88 12.58
N SER A 165 14.74 -10.21 12.54
CA SER A 165 13.69 -10.85 11.74
C SER A 165 12.41 -11.11 12.52
N VAL A 166 12.55 -11.73 13.70
CA VAL A 166 11.42 -12.07 14.57
C VAL A 166 10.85 -10.80 15.23
N GLY A 167 11.73 -9.85 15.59
CA GLY A 167 11.31 -8.56 16.14
C GLY A 167 10.35 -7.80 15.23
N LEU A 168 10.65 -7.72 13.93
CA LEU A 168 9.75 -7.12 12.95
C LEU A 168 8.44 -7.90 12.80
N ALA A 169 8.50 -9.24 12.79
CA ALA A 169 7.29 -10.08 12.75
C ALA A 169 6.37 -9.80 13.95
N ILE A 170 6.93 -9.61 15.15
CA ILE A 170 6.15 -9.27 16.36
C ILE A 170 5.47 -7.90 16.23
N ILE A 171 6.16 -6.89 15.67
CA ILE A 171 5.54 -5.59 15.38
C ILE A 171 4.37 -5.77 14.40
N ASN A 172 4.57 -6.60 13.39
CA ASN A 172 3.59 -6.92 12.38
C ASN A 172 2.36 -7.66 12.95
N ASP A 173 2.55 -8.49 13.97
CA ASP A 173 1.48 -9.26 14.62
C ASP A 173 0.58 -8.41 15.53
N MET A 174 1.08 -7.29 16.08
CA MET A 174 0.43 -6.52 17.16
C MET A 174 -0.18 -5.17 16.76
N PHE A 175 0.32 -4.54 15.69
CA PHE A 175 -0.05 -3.17 15.30
C PHE A 175 -0.74 -3.12 13.94
N PHE A 176 -1.72 -2.21 13.82
CA PHE A 176 -2.45 -1.98 12.56
C PHE A 176 -1.56 -1.27 11.52
N GLU A 177 -1.92 -1.41 10.24
CA GLU A 177 -1.12 -0.88 9.12
C GLU A 177 -0.84 0.63 9.22
N TYR A 178 -1.83 1.43 9.60
CA TYR A 178 -1.72 2.90 9.70
C TYR A 178 -0.71 3.37 10.77
N GLU A 179 -0.50 2.59 11.84
CA GLU A 179 0.45 2.91 12.91
C GLU A 179 1.76 2.11 12.79
N ARG A 180 1.76 1.02 12.01
CA ARG A 180 2.91 0.12 11.83
C ARG A 180 4.16 0.87 11.36
N GLY A 181 4.02 1.78 10.38
CA GLY A 181 5.15 2.55 9.84
C GLY A 181 5.92 3.32 10.92
N GLN A 182 5.20 3.94 11.88
CA GLN A 182 5.82 4.64 13.00
C GLN A 182 6.56 3.68 13.94
N LYS A 183 5.98 2.52 14.25
CA LYS A 183 6.58 1.53 15.17
C LYS A 183 7.83 0.89 14.56
N VAL A 184 7.80 0.60 13.27
CA VAL A 184 8.96 0.12 12.51
C VAL A 184 10.08 1.17 12.54
N GLY A 185 9.76 2.45 12.36
CA GLY A 185 10.75 3.54 12.46
C GLY A 185 11.41 3.63 13.85
N LEU A 186 10.63 3.52 14.94
CA LEU A 186 11.17 3.47 16.31
C LEU A 186 12.08 2.25 16.52
N TRP A 187 11.72 1.12 15.95
CA TRP A 187 12.53 -0.10 16.01
C TRP A 187 13.85 0.06 15.26
N VAL A 188 13.84 0.56 14.01
CA VAL A 188 15.08 0.85 13.26
C VAL A 188 15.99 1.83 14.02
N LEU A 189 15.41 2.86 14.63
CA LEU A 189 16.15 3.82 15.46
C LEU A 189 16.91 3.14 16.62
N ALA A 190 16.36 2.08 17.20
CA ALA A 190 17.05 1.34 18.27
C ALA A 190 18.34 0.68 17.78
N LEU A 191 18.35 0.16 16.54
CA LEU A 191 19.55 -0.40 15.91
C LEU A 191 20.62 0.68 15.67
N ASP A 192 20.23 1.85 15.16
CA ASP A 192 21.17 2.93 14.91
C ASP A 192 21.77 3.48 16.22
N LEU A 193 20.94 3.60 17.25
CA LEU A 193 21.39 3.98 18.58
C LEU A 193 22.33 2.94 19.20
N GLY A 194 22.07 1.64 19.03
CA GLY A 194 22.94 0.57 19.50
C GLY A 194 24.35 0.68 18.92
N LEU A 195 24.44 0.91 17.61
CA LEU A 195 25.70 1.03 16.87
C LEU A 195 26.56 2.19 17.36
N LEU A 196 25.93 3.33 17.70
CA LEU A 196 26.63 4.57 18.01
C LEU A 196 26.83 4.80 19.52
N LEU A 197 25.88 4.36 20.35
CA LEU A 197 26.01 4.41 21.81
C LEU A 197 26.91 3.30 22.34
N GLY A 198 27.12 2.21 21.59
CA GLY A 198 28.06 1.14 21.93
C GLY A 198 29.43 1.67 22.31
N PRO A 199 30.19 2.29 21.40
CA PRO A 199 31.51 2.85 21.70
C PRO A 199 31.47 3.96 22.75
N LEU A 200 30.40 4.77 22.78
CA LEU A 200 30.26 5.80 23.79
C LEU A 200 30.23 5.18 25.18
N ILE A 201 29.36 4.20 25.43
CA ILE A 201 29.25 3.50 26.72
C ILE A 201 30.54 2.71 26.99
N GLY A 202 31.04 2.00 25.97
CA GLY A 202 32.27 1.22 26.04
C GLY A 202 33.45 2.02 26.59
N GLY A 203 33.68 3.24 26.08
CA GLY A 203 34.81 4.07 26.51
C GLY A 203 34.76 4.52 27.97
N PHE A 204 33.57 4.60 28.58
CA PHE A 204 33.45 4.88 30.01
C PHE A 204 33.62 3.63 30.87
N ILE A 205 33.13 2.47 30.40
CA ILE A 205 33.24 1.20 31.12
C ILE A 205 34.68 0.66 31.09
N ASP A 206 35.40 0.96 30.01
CA ASP A 206 36.82 0.64 29.84
C ASP A 206 37.70 1.20 30.97
N LEU A 207 37.30 2.33 31.58
CA LEU A 207 37.96 2.89 32.76
C LEU A 207 38.02 1.93 33.97
N VAL A 208 37.11 0.95 34.01
CA VAL A 208 37.11 -0.12 35.01
C VAL A 208 37.96 -1.29 34.53
N SER A 209 37.67 -1.79 33.33
CA SER A 209 38.46 -2.79 32.58
C SER A 209 37.75 -3.13 31.26
N SER A 210 38.51 -3.45 30.21
CA SER A 210 38.03 -4.07 28.97
C SER A 210 37.06 -5.25 29.18
N THR A 211 37.28 -6.09 30.20
CA THR A 211 36.42 -7.26 30.50
C THR A 211 35.04 -6.85 31.02
N TRP A 212 34.94 -5.73 31.73
CA TRP A 212 33.68 -5.21 32.28
C TRP A 212 32.70 -4.76 31.20
N ILE A 213 33.18 -4.46 29.99
CA ILE A 213 32.33 -4.17 28.83
C ILE A 213 31.44 -5.39 28.51
N GLN A 214 32.01 -6.59 28.53
CA GLN A 214 31.24 -7.83 28.31
C GLN A 214 30.33 -8.14 29.50
N TRP A 215 30.76 -7.89 30.74
CA TRP A 215 29.91 -8.07 31.91
C TRP A 215 28.68 -7.15 31.90
N LEU A 216 28.84 -5.87 31.55
CA LEU A 216 27.71 -4.97 31.39
C LEU A 216 26.76 -5.47 30.29
N THR A 217 27.32 -5.90 29.16
CA THR A 217 26.55 -6.48 28.04
C THR A 217 25.72 -7.69 28.51
N ALA A 218 26.31 -8.59 29.31
CA ALA A 218 25.61 -9.75 29.86
C ALA A 218 24.50 -9.35 30.85
N ILE A 219 24.72 -8.32 31.68
CA ILE A 219 23.71 -7.79 32.59
C ILE A 219 22.53 -7.22 31.81
N LEU A 220 22.79 -6.40 30.77
CA LEU A 220 21.74 -5.82 29.93
C LEU A 220 20.90 -6.89 29.24
N LEU A 221 21.56 -7.90 28.64
CA LEU A 221 20.87 -9.05 28.05
C LEU A 221 20.08 -9.86 29.10
N GLY A 222 20.61 -10.02 30.31
CA GLY A 222 19.93 -10.68 31.42
C GLY A 222 18.65 -9.95 31.85
N VAL A 223 18.68 -8.61 31.91
CA VAL A 223 17.49 -7.79 32.17
C VAL A 223 16.46 -7.96 31.06
N ILE A 224 16.90 -7.97 29.79
CA ILE A 224 16.02 -8.22 28.64
C ILE A 224 15.40 -9.61 28.73
N LEU A 225 16.18 -10.65 29.05
CA LEU A 225 15.68 -12.01 29.21
C LEU A 225 14.60 -12.09 30.30
N VAL A 226 14.81 -11.45 31.45
CA VAL A 226 13.79 -11.37 32.51
C VAL A 226 12.52 -10.69 32.00
N ALA A 227 12.67 -9.61 31.21
CA ALA A 227 11.52 -8.91 30.63
C ALA A 227 10.78 -9.76 29.58
N GLU A 228 11.49 -10.51 28.71
CA GLU A 228 10.91 -11.45 27.74
C GLU A 228 10.13 -12.57 28.45
N VAL A 229 10.70 -13.12 29.51
CA VAL A 229 10.08 -14.18 30.32
C VAL A 229 8.82 -13.64 31.04
N ALA A 230 8.88 -12.43 31.59
CA ALA A 230 7.82 -11.88 32.43
C ALA A 230 6.67 -11.20 31.65
N PHE A 231 6.97 -10.47 30.58
CA PHE A 231 6.02 -9.54 29.96
C PHE A 231 5.69 -9.85 28.49
N MET A 232 6.42 -10.76 27.84
CA MET A 232 6.23 -11.08 26.43
C MET A 232 5.50 -12.42 26.25
N PRO A 233 4.17 -12.44 26.06
CA PRO A 233 3.46 -13.64 25.63
C PRO A 233 3.75 -13.95 24.15
N GLU A 234 3.32 -15.13 23.70
CA GLU A 234 3.37 -15.48 22.28
C GLU A 234 2.45 -14.54 21.48
N THR A 235 2.95 -14.03 20.35
CA THR A 235 2.25 -13.06 19.49
C THR A 235 1.74 -13.67 18.20
N LEU A 236 2.25 -14.83 17.77
CA LEU A 236 1.74 -15.47 16.56
C LEU A 236 0.33 -16.01 16.80
N TYR A 237 -0.64 -15.49 16.03
CA TYR A 237 -2.06 -15.80 16.20
C TYR A 237 -2.66 -16.32 14.89
N PRO A 238 -3.35 -17.49 14.90
CA PRO A 238 -3.97 -18.08 13.70
C PRO A 238 -5.27 -17.35 13.34
N ARG A 239 -5.13 -16.10 12.88
CA ARG A 239 -6.22 -15.14 12.65
C ARG A 239 -7.22 -15.64 11.61
N ASP A 240 -6.73 -16.20 10.51
CA ASP A 240 -7.53 -16.77 9.41
C ASP A 240 -8.41 -17.96 9.83
N LEU A 241 -7.83 -18.90 10.59
CA LEU A 241 -8.56 -20.05 11.15
C LEU A 241 -9.66 -19.60 12.12
N MET A 242 -9.48 -18.44 12.75
CA MET A 242 -10.38 -17.92 13.77
C MET A 242 -11.52 -17.11 13.19
N LEU A 243 -11.24 -16.34 12.15
CA LEU A 243 -12.25 -15.66 11.36
C LEU A 243 -13.16 -16.69 10.66
N SER A 244 -12.58 -17.72 10.03
CA SER A 244 -13.37 -18.80 9.39
C SER A 244 -14.26 -19.58 10.36
N LYS A 245 -13.87 -19.73 11.63
CA LYS A 245 -14.71 -20.37 12.66
C LYS A 245 -15.87 -19.49 13.15
N LYS A 246 -15.73 -18.17 13.08
CA LYS A 246 -16.77 -17.21 13.52
C LYS A 246 -17.77 -16.87 12.42
N THR A 247 -17.41 -17.04 11.15
CA THR A 247 -18.30 -16.82 10.01
C THR A 247 -18.87 -18.17 9.54
N PRO A 248 -20.11 -18.55 9.93
CA PRO A 248 -20.71 -19.80 9.45
C PRO A 248 -20.84 -19.74 7.92
N GLY A 249 -20.11 -20.62 7.23
CA GLY A 249 -20.10 -20.70 5.77
C GLY A 249 -18.77 -20.32 5.11
N MET A 250 -17.63 -20.24 5.80
CA MET A 250 -16.32 -20.12 5.16
C MET A 250 -15.65 -21.52 5.06
N VAL A 251 -15.63 -22.14 3.87
CA VAL A 251 -14.93 -23.43 3.68
C VAL A 251 -13.46 -23.15 3.43
N VAL A 252 -12.62 -23.52 4.40
CA VAL A 252 -11.17 -23.63 4.22
C VAL A 252 -10.84 -25.07 3.78
N SER A 253 -9.90 -25.19 2.84
CA SER A 253 -9.33 -26.43 2.31
C SER A 253 -9.31 -27.58 3.33
N GLU A 254 -9.85 -28.73 2.90
CA GLU A 254 -10.21 -29.93 3.66
C GLU A 254 -9.06 -30.56 4.49
N LYS A 255 -7.81 -30.09 4.33
CA LYS A 255 -6.62 -30.62 5.03
C LYS A 255 -6.39 -30.08 6.45
N VAL A 256 -7.09 -29.03 6.89
CA VAL A 256 -6.99 -28.52 8.27
C VAL A 256 -8.16 -29.00 9.16
N SER A 257 -9.17 -29.64 8.55
CA SER A 257 -10.47 -29.89 9.20
C SER A 257 -10.52 -31.19 10.05
N ALA A 258 -9.46 -31.99 10.06
CA ALA A 258 -9.46 -33.22 10.85
C ALA A 258 -8.79 -33.00 12.22
N THR A 259 -9.61 -32.96 13.27
CA THR A 259 -9.32 -33.47 14.65
C THR A 259 -8.83 -32.57 15.80
N GLN A 260 -9.19 -31.28 15.95
CA GLN A 260 -8.97 -30.63 17.27
C GLN A 260 -10.13 -29.73 17.78
N GLU A 261 -10.68 -30.16 18.93
CA GLU A 261 -11.29 -29.32 19.98
C GLU A 261 -10.44 -28.06 20.25
N GLU A 262 -11.05 -26.96 20.71
CA GLU A 262 -10.44 -25.65 21.04
C GLU A 262 -8.92 -25.54 20.83
N VAL A 263 -8.51 -25.03 19.66
CA VAL A 263 -7.09 -24.78 19.34
C VAL A 263 -6.51 -23.81 20.39
N ARG A 264 -5.50 -24.26 21.16
CA ARG A 264 -4.77 -23.40 22.11
C ARG A 264 -3.97 -22.33 21.35
N ARG A 265 -4.05 -21.07 21.79
CA ARG A 265 -3.49 -19.88 21.11
C ARG A 265 -2.83 -18.91 22.08
N THR A 266 -1.78 -18.22 21.62
CA THR A 266 -1.08 -17.12 22.32
C THR A 266 -0.95 -17.33 23.84
N LYS A 267 -1.72 -16.61 24.67
CA LYS A 267 -1.63 -16.66 26.15
C LYS A 267 -2.05 -17.99 26.78
N SER A 268 -2.77 -18.84 26.04
CA SER A 268 -3.21 -20.17 26.51
C SER A 268 -2.21 -21.30 26.21
N LEU A 269 -1.09 -20.99 25.56
CA LEU A 269 -0.01 -21.94 25.30
C LEU A 269 0.83 -22.17 26.57
N PRO A 270 1.46 -23.36 26.70
CA PRO A 270 2.42 -23.60 27.78
C PRO A 270 3.58 -22.60 27.71
N PHE A 271 4.12 -22.26 28.87
CA PHE A 271 5.19 -21.26 29.01
C PHE A 271 6.39 -21.55 28.09
N VAL A 272 6.75 -22.83 27.96
CA VAL A 272 7.71 -23.33 26.97
C VAL A 272 6.93 -24.17 25.97
N ASN A 273 6.68 -23.62 24.78
CA ASN A 273 6.12 -24.37 23.66
C ASN A 273 7.23 -24.66 22.65
N VAL A 274 7.50 -25.94 22.40
CA VAL A 274 8.49 -26.41 21.40
C VAL A 274 7.78 -27.12 20.23
N THR A 275 6.47 -27.33 20.34
CA THR A 275 5.67 -27.94 19.28
C THR A 275 5.22 -26.91 18.25
N PRO A 276 5.10 -27.28 16.96
CA PRO A 276 4.55 -26.40 15.94
C PRO A 276 3.19 -25.82 16.36
N LEU A 277 3.01 -24.52 16.15
CA LEU A 277 1.83 -23.79 16.58
C LEU A 277 0.56 -24.31 15.89
N PRO A 278 -0.44 -24.78 16.64
CA PRO A 278 -1.61 -25.42 16.05
C PRO A 278 -2.45 -24.40 15.27
N GLY A 279 -2.90 -24.79 14.07
CA GLY A 279 -3.75 -23.97 13.21
C GLY A 279 -3.03 -22.99 12.27
N MET A 280 -1.69 -23.05 12.19
CA MET A 280 -0.87 -22.26 11.26
C MET A 280 -0.36 -23.12 10.09
N LYS A 281 -0.22 -22.52 8.90
CA LYS A 281 0.49 -23.16 7.77
C LYS A 281 1.99 -23.00 8.01
N HIS A 282 2.66 -24.12 8.29
CA HIS A 282 4.09 -24.10 8.61
C HIS A 282 4.96 -24.15 7.36
N PRO A 283 5.85 -23.16 7.13
CA PRO A 283 6.88 -23.29 6.12
C PRO A 283 7.88 -24.38 6.51
N LYS A 284 8.65 -24.88 5.55
CA LYS A 284 9.78 -25.77 5.87
C LYS A 284 10.90 -24.94 6.51
N VAL A 285 11.69 -25.56 7.38
CA VAL A 285 12.77 -24.86 8.11
C VAL A 285 13.83 -24.21 7.22
N TRP A 286 13.96 -24.66 5.97
CA TRP A 286 14.89 -24.10 4.97
C TRP A 286 14.24 -23.10 4.01
N ASP A 287 12.94 -22.80 4.15
CA ASP A 287 12.23 -21.92 3.23
C ASP A 287 12.77 -20.49 3.27
N THR A 288 13.19 -19.97 4.43
CA THR A 288 13.84 -18.65 4.50
C THR A 288 15.11 -18.60 3.65
N VAL A 289 15.95 -19.65 3.68
CA VAL A 289 17.17 -19.73 2.85
C VAL A 289 16.81 -19.80 1.37
N ILE A 290 15.80 -20.60 1.01
CA ILE A 290 15.34 -20.69 -0.38
C ILE A 290 14.81 -19.33 -0.86
N ARG A 291 14.01 -18.64 -0.04
CA ARG A 291 13.47 -17.31 -0.36
C ARG A 291 14.59 -16.29 -0.52
N PHE A 292 15.57 -16.29 0.37
CA PHE A 292 16.77 -15.45 0.24
C PHE A 292 17.46 -15.66 -1.12
N CYS A 293 17.70 -16.91 -1.52
CA CYS A 293 18.29 -17.21 -2.82
C CYS A 293 17.38 -16.79 -3.99
N LYS A 294 16.06 -16.96 -3.85
CA LYS A 294 15.10 -16.50 -4.85
C LYS A 294 15.02 -14.97 -4.94
N THR A 295 15.35 -14.24 -3.87
CA THR A 295 15.33 -12.76 -3.87
C THR A 295 16.29 -12.17 -4.90
N PHE A 296 17.36 -12.89 -5.28
CA PHE A 296 18.25 -12.47 -6.37
C PHE A 296 17.56 -12.34 -7.73
N LYS A 297 16.38 -12.96 -7.93
CA LYS A 297 15.59 -12.78 -9.16
C LYS A 297 15.00 -11.38 -9.27
N PHE A 298 14.77 -10.69 -8.16
CA PHE A 298 14.21 -9.33 -8.15
C PHE A 298 15.29 -8.30 -8.45
N ALA A 299 15.82 -8.20 -9.68
CA ALA A 299 17.07 -7.48 -9.99
C ALA A 299 17.25 -6.10 -9.31
N VAL A 300 16.18 -5.32 -9.14
CA VAL A 300 16.20 -4.03 -8.41
C VAL A 300 16.65 -4.17 -6.95
N VAL A 301 16.21 -5.22 -6.25
CA VAL A 301 16.51 -5.52 -4.83
C VAL A 301 18.01 -5.77 -4.60
N PRO A 302 18.67 -6.78 -5.20
CA PRO A 302 20.09 -7.01 -4.98
C PRO A 302 20.93 -5.86 -5.53
N ILE A 303 20.58 -5.22 -6.65
CA ILE A 303 21.39 -4.09 -7.15
C ILE A 303 21.37 -2.93 -6.15
N SER A 304 20.19 -2.49 -5.70
CA SER A 304 20.09 -1.37 -4.76
C SER A 304 20.76 -1.67 -3.42
N ILE A 305 20.52 -2.86 -2.87
CA ILE A 305 21.06 -3.27 -1.57
C ILE A 305 22.57 -3.49 -1.65
N MET A 306 23.10 -4.15 -2.70
CA MET A 306 24.54 -4.37 -2.81
C MET A 306 25.30 -3.07 -3.05
N VAL A 307 24.78 -2.18 -3.90
CA VAL A 307 25.40 -0.85 -4.12
C VAL A 307 25.44 -0.04 -2.83
N TYR A 308 24.37 -0.07 -2.04
CA TYR A 308 24.35 0.60 -0.74
C TYR A 308 25.27 -0.09 0.26
N CYS A 309 25.03 -1.38 0.55
CA CYS A 309 25.71 -2.11 1.61
C CYS A 309 27.22 -2.20 1.38
N PHE A 310 27.64 -2.50 0.15
CA PHE A 310 29.06 -2.71 -0.17
C PHE A 310 29.76 -1.50 -0.79
N GLY A 311 29.03 -0.55 -1.36
CA GLY A 311 29.63 0.66 -1.95
C GLY A 311 29.62 1.87 -1.03
N TRP A 312 28.74 1.90 -0.03
CA TRP A 312 28.47 3.11 0.76
C TRP A 312 28.37 2.85 2.27
N TYR A 313 27.45 2.01 2.74
CA TYR A 313 27.30 1.70 4.16
C TYR A 313 28.52 1.00 4.75
N TRP A 314 29.21 0.20 3.93
CA TRP A 314 30.48 -0.47 4.26
C TRP A 314 31.41 0.46 5.07
N TRP A 315 31.49 1.74 4.69
CA TRP A 315 32.39 2.73 5.29
C TRP A 315 32.06 3.13 6.74
N MET A 316 30.87 2.78 7.23
CA MET A 316 30.45 3.07 8.61
C MET A 316 31.37 2.40 9.62
N LEU A 317 31.66 1.11 9.44
CA LEU A 317 32.57 0.39 10.34
C LEU A 317 34.02 0.84 10.18
N SER A 318 34.43 1.29 8.99
CA SER A 318 35.77 1.80 8.76
C SER A 318 36.05 3.01 9.65
N VAL A 319 35.07 3.92 9.74
CA VAL A 319 35.16 5.09 10.63
C VAL A 319 35.13 4.66 12.09
N ILE A 320 34.19 3.81 12.49
CA ILE A 320 34.04 3.38 13.88
C ILE A 320 35.33 2.72 14.41
N THR A 321 35.86 1.75 13.67
CA THR A 321 37.02 0.95 14.11
C THR A 321 38.34 1.73 14.09
N LEU A 322 38.45 2.79 13.29
CA LEU A 322 39.67 3.61 13.21
C LEU A 322 39.69 4.80 14.16
N ILE A 323 38.59 5.16 14.83
CA ILE A 323 38.59 6.25 15.82
C ILE A 323 39.66 6.06 16.92
N PRO A 324 39.78 4.88 17.57
CA PRO A 324 40.81 4.67 18.59
C PRO A 324 42.23 4.82 18.05
N VAL A 325 42.46 4.43 16.79
CA VAL A 325 43.76 4.51 16.12
C VAL A 325 44.07 5.95 15.72
N ALA A 326 43.09 6.67 15.15
CA ALA A 326 43.21 8.05 14.71
C ALA A 326 43.44 9.02 15.89
N TYR A 327 42.89 8.69 17.06
CA TYR A 327 42.96 9.49 18.28
C TYR A 327 43.67 8.72 19.41
N ALA A 328 44.74 7.99 19.07
CA ALA A 328 45.48 7.14 20.00
C ALA A 328 46.08 7.89 21.21
N SER A 329 46.27 9.22 21.11
CA SER A 329 46.75 10.06 22.22
C SER A 329 45.68 10.41 23.26
N TYR A 330 44.40 10.18 22.94
CA TYR A 330 43.27 10.46 23.82
C TYR A 330 42.91 9.23 24.64
N SER A 331 42.41 9.44 25.87
CA SER A 331 41.94 8.34 26.72
C SER A 331 40.70 7.66 26.13
N PRO A 332 40.44 6.37 26.47
CA PRO A 332 39.27 5.63 25.97
C PRO A 332 37.93 6.35 26.19
N GLN A 333 37.78 7.03 27.34
CA GLN A 333 36.60 7.87 27.63
C GLN A 333 36.41 8.97 26.58
N ILE A 334 37.49 9.67 26.21
CA ILE A 334 37.41 10.75 25.21
C ILE A 334 37.15 10.15 23.83
N GLN A 335 37.79 9.03 23.50
CA GLN A 335 37.53 8.31 22.25
C GLN A 335 36.05 7.91 22.12
N GLY A 336 35.42 7.44 23.21
CA GLY A 336 33.98 7.17 23.27
C GLY A 336 33.11 8.43 23.06
N LEU A 337 33.52 9.59 23.58
CA LEU A 337 32.82 10.86 23.36
C LEU A 337 32.90 11.34 21.90
N LEU A 338 33.90 10.92 21.13
CA LEU A 338 34.02 11.32 19.72
C LEU A 338 32.91 10.75 18.82
N PHE A 339 32.13 9.78 19.30
CA PHE A 339 30.98 9.22 18.59
C PHE A 339 29.74 10.13 18.66
N ILE A 340 29.74 11.17 19.51
CA ILE A 340 28.62 12.13 19.62
C ILE A 340 28.34 12.82 18.27
N GLY A 341 29.39 13.18 17.51
CA GLY A 341 29.23 13.73 16.18
C GLY A 341 28.42 12.82 15.25
N LEU A 342 28.72 11.51 15.24
CA LEU A 342 27.96 10.51 14.48
C LEU A 342 26.51 10.47 14.96
N ILE A 343 26.27 10.36 16.28
CA ILE A 343 24.93 10.30 16.88
C ILE A 343 24.08 11.50 16.47
N VAL A 344 24.63 12.71 16.60
CA VAL A 344 23.90 13.95 16.25
C VAL A 344 23.55 13.98 14.77
N GLY A 345 24.48 13.59 13.90
CA GLY A 345 24.26 13.50 12.46
C GLY A 345 23.13 12.53 12.10
N THR A 346 23.21 11.30 12.62
CA THR A 346 22.26 10.21 12.37
C THR A 346 20.85 10.53 12.91
N LEU A 347 20.75 11.09 14.13
CA LEU A 347 19.45 11.47 14.70
C LEU A 347 18.81 12.64 13.95
N PHE A 348 19.63 13.63 13.58
CA PHE A 348 19.14 14.79 12.82
C PHE A 348 18.58 14.36 11.47
N SER A 349 19.31 13.53 10.71
CA SER A 349 18.83 13.05 9.42
C SER A 349 17.59 12.17 9.57
N GLU A 350 17.52 11.27 10.54
CA GLU A 350 16.37 10.38 10.69
C GLU A 350 15.08 11.17 10.99
N ILE A 351 15.15 12.14 11.90
CA ILE A 351 13.98 12.93 12.33
C ILE A 351 13.52 13.91 11.24
N PHE A 352 14.46 14.60 10.58
CA PHE A 352 14.12 15.71 9.68
C PHE A 352 14.16 15.33 8.20
N CYS A 353 15.10 14.48 7.79
CA CYS A 353 15.37 14.18 6.39
C CYS A 353 14.74 12.86 5.92
N SER A 354 14.82 11.79 6.70
CA SER A 354 14.44 10.45 6.27
C SER A 354 12.93 10.22 6.23
N GLY A 355 12.17 10.77 7.21
CA GLY A 355 10.71 10.69 7.23
C GLY A 355 10.03 11.83 6.46
N ARG A 356 9.89 12.98 7.11
CA ARG A 356 9.07 14.10 6.62
C ARG A 356 9.52 14.64 5.26
N LEU A 357 10.82 14.83 5.06
CA LEU A 357 11.35 15.38 3.81
C LEU A 357 11.23 14.37 2.65
N SER A 358 11.42 13.08 2.91
CA SER A 358 11.22 12.01 1.94
C SER A 358 9.78 11.95 1.45
N ASP A 359 8.81 11.89 2.36
CA ASP A 359 7.40 11.79 1.97
C ASP A 359 6.91 13.08 1.30
N TRP A 360 7.35 14.25 1.78
CA TRP A 360 7.07 15.52 1.11
C TRP A 360 7.63 15.56 -0.32
N LEU A 361 8.86 15.08 -0.53
CA LEU A 361 9.48 15.07 -1.86
C LEU A 361 8.73 14.13 -2.80
N VAL A 362 8.39 12.93 -2.34
CA VAL A 362 7.60 11.96 -3.12
C VAL A 362 6.24 12.55 -3.48
N ALA A 363 5.52 13.14 -2.51
CA ALA A 363 4.22 13.77 -2.77
C ALA A 363 4.33 14.90 -3.81
N LYS A 364 5.36 15.74 -3.71
CA LYS A 364 5.60 16.82 -4.66
C LYS A 364 5.98 16.33 -6.06
N LEU A 365 6.78 15.27 -6.17
CA LEU A 365 7.16 14.66 -7.44
C LEU A 365 5.99 13.94 -8.08
N ALA A 366 5.19 13.21 -7.29
CA ALA A 366 3.97 12.56 -7.74
C ALA A 366 2.96 13.59 -8.27
N ALA A 367 2.75 14.71 -7.55
CA ALA A 367 1.88 15.80 -8.00
C ALA A 367 2.33 16.42 -9.35
N ARG A 368 3.63 16.40 -9.65
CA ARG A 368 4.17 16.85 -10.95
C ARG A 368 4.10 15.79 -12.04
N ALA A 369 3.96 14.52 -11.68
CA ALA A 369 3.87 13.37 -12.58
C ALA A 369 2.43 12.83 -12.66
N ASN A 370 1.44 13.72 -12.78
CA ASN A 370 0.02 13.38 -12.88
C ASN A 370 -0.49 12.46 -11.74
N SER A 371 0.00 12.66 -10.51
CA SER A 371 -0.33 11.87 -9.32
C SER A 371 0.04 10.39 -9.36
N THR A 372 0.92 9.98 -10.28
CA THR A 372 1.47 8.61 -10.29
C THR A 372 2.62 8.51 -9.29
N LYS A 373 2.50 7.62 -8.29
CA LYS A 373 3.55 7.37 -7.31
C LYS A 373 4.43 6.22 -7.78
N THR A 374 5.67 6.51 -8.14
CA THR A 374 6.67 5.47 -8.47
C THR A 374 7.70 5.33 -7.35
N PRO A 375 8.13 4.12 -6.99
CA PRO A 375 9.17 3.90 -5.96
C PRO A 375 10.46 4.68 -6.24
N GLU A 376 10.82 4.83 -7.52
CA GLU A 376 12.04 5.51 -7.98
C GLU A 376 12.08 7.00 -7.60
N MET A 377 10.95 7.63 -7.26
CA MET A 377 10.91 9.02 -6.78
C MET A 377 11.69 9.22 -5.48
N ARG A 378 11.82 8.18 -4.64
CA ARG A 378 12.58 8.25 -3.38
C ARG A 378 14.09 8.40 -3.60
N ILE A 379 14.61 7.88 -4.71
CA ILE A 379 16.04 7.85 -5.02
C ILE A 379 16.65 9.27 -5.09
N TRP A 380 15.85 10.31 -5.36
CA TRP A 380 16.33 11.69 -5.40
C TRP A 380 17.04 12.16 -4.12
N LEU A 381 16.67 11.66 -2.95
CA LEU A 381 17.35 12.02 -1.70
C LEU A 381 18.69 11.30 -1.49
N LEU A 382 19.00 10.26 -2.29
CA LEU A 382 20.30 9.57 -2.22
C LEU A 382 21.45 10.44 -2.74
N TYR A 383 21.22 11.33 -3.70
CA TYR A 383 22.27 12.20 -4.23
C TYR A 383 22.84 13.18 -3.19
N PRO A 384 22.02 14.01 -2.50
CA PRO A 384 22.54 14.88 -1.46
C PRO A 384 23.15 14.08 -0.29
N ALA A 385 22.60 12.92 0.04
CA ALA A 385 23.15 12.03 1.07
C ALA A 385 24.56 11.52 0.72
N ALA A 386 24.79 11.13 -0.54
CA ALA A 386 26.10 10.66 -1.02
C ALA A 386 27.14 11.77 -0.98
N VAL A 387 26.74 13.00 -1.33
CA VAL A 387 27.60 14.19 -1.25
C VAL A 387 27.97 14.49 0.21
N LEU A 388 27.00 14.50 1.13
CA LEU A 388 27.25 14.73 2.56
C LEU A 388 28.22 13.68 3.14
N THR A 389 28.02 12.40 2.79
CA THR A 389 28.91 11.31 3.19
C THR A 389 30.33 11.54 2.69
N SER A 390 30.46 11.85 1.39
CA SER A 390 31.76 12.04 0.73
C SER A 390 32.54 13.21 1.34
N VAL A 391 31.85 14.33 1.62
CA VAL A 391 32.45 15.51 2.27
C VAL A 391 32.89 15.17 3.70
N GLY A 392 32.05 14.46 4.47
CA GLY A 392 32.39 14.03 5.82
C GLY A 392 33.65 13.14 5.87
N LEU A 393 33.75 12.15 4.98
CA LEU A 393 34.91 11.25 4.92
C LEU A 393 36.21 11.99 4.58
N VAL A 394 36.20 12.81 3.52
CA VAL A 394 37.39 13.59 3.12
C VAL A 394 37.81 14.55 4.23
N LEU A 395 36.85 15.26 4.83
CA LEU A 395 37.12 16.22 5.89
C LEU A 395 37.76 15.55 7.10
N TRP A 396 37.29 14.35 7.48
CA TRP A 396 37.89 13.60 8.57
C TRP A 396 39.31 13.12 8.25
N GLY A 397 39.53 12.52 7.08
CA GLY A 397 40.86 12.05 6.67
C GLY A 397 41.91 13.17 6.67
N VAL A 398 41.57 14.32 6.07
CA VAL A 398 42.43 15.52 6.06
C VAL A 398 42.66 16.07 7.47
N SER A 399 41.64 16.03 8.32
CA SER A 399 41.73 16.51 9.70
C SER A 399 42.71 15.71 10.54
N ILE A 400 42.76 14.39 10.37
CA ILE A 400 43.68 13.52 11.11
C ILE A 400 45.12 13.76 10.66
N GLU A 401 45.37 13.76 9.35
CA GLU A 401 46.73 13.86 8.81
C GLU A 401 47.37 15.23 9.07
N ASN A 402 46.59 16.32 9.00
CA ASN A 402 47.07 17.67 9.29
C ASN A 402 46.97 18.05 10.77
N ASN A 403 46.58 17.13 11.67
CA ASN A 403 46.44 17.37 13.10
C ASN A 403 45.54 18.59 13.43
N TYR A 404 44.41 18.70 12.74
CA TYR A 404 43.43 19.77 13.01
C TYR A 404 42.73 19.57 14.36
N HIS A 405 42.13 20.64 14.86
CA HIS A 405 41.38 20.61 16.12
C HIS A 405 40.27 19.55 16.06
N TRP A 406 40.11 18.74 17.11
CA TRP A 406 39.19 17.59 17.17
C TRP A 406 37.74 17.90 16.78
N MET A 407 37.30 19.14 16.98
CA MET A 407 35.97 19.62 16.58
C MET A 407 35.73 19.51 15.06
N VAL A 408 36.77 19.63 14.24
CA VAL A 408 36.66 19.41 12.78
C VAL A 408 36.25 17.97 12.50
N GLY A 409 36.81 17.00 13.25
CA GLY A 409 36.41 15.61 13.20
C GLY A 409 34.94 15.41 13.60
N GLN A 410 34.46 16.10 14.64
CA GLN A 410 33.04 16.00 15.04
C GLN A 410 32.06 16.50 13.98
N VAL A 411 32.38 17.61 13.32
CA VAL A 411 31.59 18.12 12.19
C VAL A 411 31.64 17.13 11.02
N ALA A 412 32.81 16.56 10.73
CA ALA A 412 32.98 15.55 9.70
C ALA A 412 32.14 14.31 9.97
N PHE A 413 32.14 13.82 11.21
CA PHE A 413 31.30 12.71 11.67
C PHE A 413 29.81 13.02 11.59
N ALA A 414 29.36 14.23 11.95
CA ALA A 414 27.96 14.60 11.83
C ALA A 414 27.49 14.61 10.36
N LEU A 415 28.30 15.13 9.44
CA LEU A 415 28.01 15.10 8.00
C LEU A 415 27.98 13.66 7.46
N PHE A 416 28.95 12.85 7.85
CA PHE A 416 29.05 11.45 7.47
C PHE A 416 27.86 10.62 7.97
N GLY A 417 27.56 10.69 9.27
CA GLY A 417 26.44 9.97 9.90
C GLY A 417 25.09 10.38 9.31
N ALA A 418 24.90 11.68 9.06
CA ALA A 418 23.70 12.17 8.39
C ALA A 418 23.53 11.58 6.98
N GLY A 419 24.59 11.58 6.17
CA GLY A 419 24.56 11.04 4.81
C GLY A 419 24.33 9.53 4.75
N ILE A 420 25.01 8.75 5.59
CA ILE A 420 24.82 7.29 5.66
C ILE A 420 23.39 6.95 6.06
N GLN A 421 22.86 7.61 7.09
CA GLN A 421 21.52 7.34 7.61
C GLN A 421 20.43 7.69 6.60
N MET A 422 20.53 8.83 5.92
CA MET A 422 19.60 9.16 4.83
C MET A 422 19.60 8.05 3.79
N GLY A 423 20.80 7.58 3.40
CA GLY A 423 20.93 6.47 2.46
C GLY A 423 20.25 5.19 2.93
N ASN A 424 20.43 4.82 4.20
CA ASN A 424 19.85 3.62 4.82
C ASN A 424 18.33 3.62 4.67
N THR A 425 17.70 4.69 5.17
CA THR A 425 16.24 4.79 5.25
C THR A 425 15.60 4.88 3.87
N ILE A 426 16.23 5.59 2.93
CA ILE A 426 15.72 5.70 1.55
C ILE A 426 15.81 4.38 0.80
N VAL A 427 16.94 3.67 0.91
CA VAL A 427 17.11 2.37 0.25
C VAL A 427 16.12 1.37 0.83
N ALA A 428 16.02 1.27 2.17
CA ALA A 428 15.06 0.37 2.82
C ALA A 428 13.62 0.65 2.36
N ALA A 429 13.19 1.92 2.34
CA ALA A 429 11.85 2.31 1.88
C ALA A 429 11.65 2.05 0.37
N TYR A 430 12.67 2.28 -0.46
CA TYR A 430 12.62 2.04 -1.90
C TYR A 430 12.39 0.56 -2.22
N VAL A 431 13.12 -0.34 -1.56
CA VAL A 431 13.00 -1.78 -1.84
C VAL A 431 11.65 -2.33 -1.35
N LEU A 432 11.12 -1.79 -0.25
CA LEU A 432 9.79 -2.13 0.25
C LEU A 432 8.67 -1.64 -0.67
N ASP A 433 8.75 -0.39 -1.13
CA ASP A 433 7.78 0.16 -2.07
C ASP A 433 7.85 -0.54 -3.45
N ALA A 434 9.01 -1.08 -3.82
CA ALA A 434 9.20 -1.84 -5.06
C ALA A 434 8.51 -3.21 -5.05
N TYR A 435 8.48 -3.90 -3.90
CA TYR A 435 7.93 -5.26 -3.74
C TYR A 435 7.18 -5.45 -2.39
N PRO A 436 6.00 -4.82 -2.21
CA PRO A 436 5.29 -4.82 -0.92
C PRO A 436 4.83 -6.22 -0.47
N MET A 437 4.44 -7.09 -1.41
CA MET A 437 3.95 -8.45 -1.14
C MET A 437 5.04 -9.41 -0.62
N GLN A 438 6.32 -9.08 -0.84
CA GLN A 438 7.47 -9.89 -0.40
C GLN A 438 8.31 -9.16 0.66
N SER A 439 7.73 -8.15 1.33
CA SER A 439 8.40 -7.27 2.30
C SER A 439 9.29 -8.00 3.32
N MET A 440 8.82 -9.05 4.00
CA MET A 440 9.65 -9.79 4.96
C MET A 440 10.87 -10.48 4.32
N SER A 441 10.71 -11.11 3.16
CA SER A 441 11.82 -11.76 2.44
C SER A 441 12.86 -10.74 1.96
N VAL A 442 12.40 -9.56 1.53
CA VAL A 442 13.24 -8.43 1.13
C VAL A 442 14.02 -7.85 2.33
N ILE A 443 13.38 -7.69 3.49
CA ILE A 443 14.04 -7.17 4.69
C ILE A 443 15.05 -8.16 5.24
N VAL A 444 14.74 -9.46 5.25
CA VAL A 444 15.72 -10.49 5.62
C VAL A 444 16.93 -10.42 4.69
N PHE A 445 16.71 -10.28 3.38
CA PHE A 445 17.78 -10.11 2.41
C PHE A 445 18.63 -8.85 2.68
N TYR A 446 17.98 -7.73 2.99
CA TYR A 446 18.64 -6.49 3.39
C TYR A 446 19.51 -6.67 4.64
N ALA A 447 18.95 -7.23 5.70
CA ALA A 447 19.64 -7.45 6.96
C ALA A 447 20.86 -8.37 6.81
N VAL A 448 20.74 -9.45 6.03
CA VAL A 448 21.85 -10.38 5.77
C VAL A 448 23.00 -9.66 5.05
N LEU A 449 22.70 -8.91 3.98
CA LEU A 449 23.75 -8.21 3.21
C LEU A 449 24.36 -7.03 3.95
N LEU A 450 23.57 -6.31 4.76
CA LEU A 450 24.05 -5.23 5.61
C LEU A 450 25.05 -5.74 6.65
N ASN A 451 24.73 -6.86 7.31
CA ASN A 451 25.65 -7.45 8.30
C ASN A 451 26.83 -8.15 7.64
N LEU A 452 26.67 -8.68 6.43
CA LEU A 452 27.78 -9.26 5.67
C LEU A 452 28.77 -8.18 5.22
N SER A 453 28.32 -6.99 4.82
CA SER A 453 29.24 -5.89 4.53
C SER A 453 29.98 -5.41 5.77
N ALA A 454 29.30 -5.35 6.93
CA ALA A 454 29.91 -5.09 8.22
C ALA A 454 30.95 -6.16 8.64
N PHE A 455 30.74 -7.44 8.30
CA PHE A 455 31.74 -8.47 8.53
C PHE A 455 32.99 -8.28 7.67
N ILE A 456 32.83 -7.91 6.39
CA ILE A 456 33.93 -7.88 5.44
C ILE A 456 34.84 -6.65 5.65
N ASP A 457 34.27 -5.51 6.04
CA ASP A 457 35.00 -4.23 6.14
C ASP A 457 36.29 -4.26 6.99
N PRO A 458 36.25 -4.72 8.26
CA PRO A 458 37.40 -4.56 9.16
C PRO A 458 38.66 -5.33 8.72
N PHE A 459 38.53 -6.26 7.77
CA PHE A 459 39.65 -7.00 7.18
C PHE A 459 40.51 -6.16 6.22
N PHE A 460 39.97 -5.11 5.61
CA PHE A 460 40.65 -4.35 4.56
C PHE A 460 41.16 -2.98 5.02
N ILE A 461 40.48 -2.38 6.00
CA ILE A 461 40.67 -0.97 6.31
C ILE A 461 42.05 -0.63 6.89
N VAL A 462 42.58 -1.48 7.79
CA VAL A 462 43.89 -1.26 8.43
C VAL A 462 45.05 -1.37 7.41
N PRO A 463 45.13 -2.43 6.59
CA PRO A 463 46.12 -2.50 5.51
C PRO A 463 46.07 -1.29 4.57
N TRP A 464 44.86 -0.80 4.25
CA TRP A 464 44.69 0.34 3.37
C TRP A 464 45.26 1.62 3.99
N VAL A 465 44.87 1.96 5.23
CA VAL A 465 45.43 3.13 5.93
C VAL A 465 46.94 3.05 6.08
N ASN A 466 47.48 1.87 6.40
CA ASN A 466 48.92 1.68 6.53
C ASN A 466 49.68 1.91 5.20
N SER A 467 49.02 1.71 4.06
CA SER A 467 49.65 1.85 2.73
C SER A 467 49.67 3.28 2.19
N VAL A 468 48.61 4.08 2.42
CA VAL A 468 48.43 5.41 1.78
C VAL A 468 48.09 6.54 2.75
N GLY A 469 47.89 6.25 4.03
CA GLY A 469 47.52 7.22 5.06
C GLY A 469 46.03 7.58 5.09
N PHE A 470 45.63 8.31 6.14
CA PHE A 470 44.23 8.63 6.42
C PHE A 470 43.56 9.45 5.31
N THR A 471 44.20 10.51 4.79
CA THR A 471 43.56 11.38 3.78
C THR A 471 43.21 10.59 2.52
N TRP A 472 44.17 9.84 1.98
CA TRP A 472 43.95 9.13 0.72
C TRP A 472 43.04 7.92 0.88
N THR A 473 43.04 7.23 2.02
CA THR A 473 42.07 6.17 2.30
C THR A 473 40.65 6.72 2.31
N PHE A 474 40.36 7.77 3.08
CA PHE A 474 39.00 8.33 3.17
C PHE A 474 38.57 9.15 1.94
N ALA A 475 39.52 9.76 1.23
CA ALA A 475 39.26 10.29 -0.10
C ALA A 475 38.92 9.19 -1.10
N GLY A 476 39.58 8.02 -1.01
CA GLY A 476 39.23 6.82 -1.76
C GLY A 476 37.77 6.40 -1.55
N HIS A 477 37.33 6.31 -0.30
CA HIS A 477 35.93 6.00 0.06
C HIS A 477 34.94 7.03 -0.50
N ALA A 478 35.26 8.31 -0.39
CA ALA A 478 34.44 9.38 -0.97
C ALA A 478 34.36 9.30 -2.49
N MET A 479 35.47 8.99 -3.17
CA MET A 479 35.48 8.78 -4.62
C MET A 479 34.64 7.58 -5.03
N ILE A 480 34.69 6.47 -4.29
CA ILE A 480 33.84 5.30 -4.57
C ILE A 480 32.36 5.68 -4.37
N THR A 481 32.03 6.31 -3.26
CA THR A 481 30.65 6.73 -2.97
C THR A 481 30.12 7.69 -4.05
N ALA A 482 30.91 8.68 -4.45
CA ALA A 482 30.49 9.67 -5.44
C ALA A 482 30.56 9.18 -6.89
N SER A 483 31.55 8.36 -7.27
CA SER A 483 31.78 7.94 -8.65
C SER A 483 31.21 6.57 -9.00
N PHE A 484 30.92 5.72 -8.01
CA PHE A 484 30.29 4.41 -8.24
C PHE A 484 28.83 4.39 -7.78
N CYS A 485 28.53 4.78 -6.53
CA CYS A 485 27.17 4.67 -6.00
C CYS A 485 26.19 5.66 -6.65
N ILE A 486 26.58 6.93 -6.85
CA ILE A 486 25.71 7.94 -7.50
C ILE A 486 25.30 7.49 -8.92
N PRO A 487 26.22 7.10 -9.82
CA PRO A 487 25.82 6.60 -11.13
C PRO A 487 24.98 5.32 -11.07
N ALA A 488 25.28 4.40 -10.16
CA ALA A 488 24.50 3.18 -10.01
C ALA A 488 23.05 3.46 -9.60
N PHE A 489 22.82 4.39 -8.65
CA PHE A 489 21.47 4.82 -8.29
C PHE A 489 20.80 5.65 -9.38
N ALA A 490 21.54 6.44 -10.16
CA ALA A 490 21.00 7.14 -11.32
C ALA A 490 20.52 6.17 -12.42
N LEU A 491 21.27 5.07 -12.64
CA LEU A 491 20.86 4.00 -13.54
C LEU A 491 19.60 3.30 -13.01
N LEU A 492 19.53 2.99 -11.71
CA LEU A 492 18.32 2.44 -11.09
C LEU A 492 17.13 3.39 -11.17
N GLN A 493 17.34 4.69 -11.02
CA GLN A 493 16.27 5.67 -11.13
C GLN A 493 15.69 5.73 -12.55
N LYS A 494 16.55 5.57 -13.57
CA LYS A 494 16.13 5.61 -14.98
C LYS A 494 15.54 4.28 -15.46
N PHE A 495 16.13 3.15 -15.06
CA PHE A 495 15.82 1.82 -15.59
C PHE A 495 15.08 0.91 -14.59
N GLY A 496 14.85 1.37 -13.36
CA GLY A 496 14.23 0.58 -12.28
C GLY A 496 12.87 0.00 -12.66
N GLY A 497 11.98 0.81 -13.24
CA GLY A 497 10.69 0.34 -13.73
C GLY A 497 10.82 -0.79 -14.77
N GLY A 498 11.77 -0.67 -15.71
CA GLY A 498 12.05 -1.70 -16.71
C GLY A 498 12.63 -2.99 -16.11
N LEU A 499 13.52 -2.88 -15.11
CA LEU A 499 14.06 -4.03 -14.39
C LEU A 499 12.98 -4.76 -13.58
N ARG A 500 12.01 -4.03 -13.01
CA ARG A 500 10.86 -4.63 -12.32
C ARG A 500 9.95 -5.37 -13.30
N ALA A 501 9.64 -4.77 -14.44
CA ALA A 501 8.85 -5.41 -15.49
C ALA A 501 9.54 -6.68 -16.03
N TRP A 502 10.87 -6.66 -16.19
CA TRP A 502 11.65 -7.82 -16.62
C TRP A 502 11.66 -8.97 -15.60
N SER A 503 11.60 -8.65 -14.30
CA SER A 503 11.66 -9.66 -13.23
C SER A 503 10.36 -10.50 -13.11
N GLY A 504 9.27 -10.12 -13.80
CA GLY A 504 7.99 -10.84 -13.83
C GLY A 504 7.18 -10.78 -12.52
N LYS A 505 5.96 -11.34 -12.52
CA LYS A 505 5.16 -11.61 -11.31
C LYS A 505 5.56 -13.01 -10.78
N LEU A 506 5.71 -13.17 -9.47
CA LEU A 506 6.30 -14.39 -8.89
C LEU A 506 5.26 -15.28 -8.20
N ASP A 507 5.55 -16.57 -8.22
CA ASP A 507 4.68 -17.67 -7.75
C ASP A 507 4.55 -17.78 -6.22
N TRP A 508 5.28 -16.99 -5.43
CA TRP A 508 5.22 -17.10 -3.96
C TRP A 508 4.97 -15.76 -3.27
N VAL A 509 4.13 -15.84 -2.25
CA VAL A 509 3.80 -14.78 -1.31
C VAL A 509 4.31 -15.23 0.07
N ASN A 510 4.66 -14.30 0.97
CA ASN A 510 5.03 -14.69 2.33
C ASN A 510 3.85 -15.42 3.00
N PRO A 511 4.07 -16.41 3.87
CA PRO A 511 3.00 -17.19 4.53
C PRO A 511 1.96 -16.33 5.27
N GLU A 512 2.38 -15.17 5.73
CA GLU A 512 1.53 -14.18 6.40
C GLU A 512 0.54 -13.47 5.45
N PHE A 513 0.80 -13.52 4.14
CA PHE A 513 -0.01 -12.94 3.06
C PHE A 513 -0.48 -14.00 2.04
N ASP A 514 -0.05 -15.27 2.20
CA ASP A 514 -0.44 -16.44 1.39
C ASP A 514 -1.86 -16.88 1.83
N HIS A 515 -2.80 -15.96 1.66
CA HIS A 515 -4.20 -16.17 1.93
C HIS A 515 -4.82 -16.78 0.66
N GLU A 516 -4.99 -18.11 0.63
CA GLU A 516 -6.00 -18.75 -0.24
C GLU A 516 -7.41 -18.17 0.02
N ILE A 517 -7.57 -17.38 1.09
CA ILE A 517 -8.82 -16.76 1.56
C ILE A 517 -9.16 -15.45 0.82
N VAL A 518 -8.22 -14.77 0.15
CA VAL A 518 -8.57 -13.54 -0.60
C VAL A 518 -9.38 -13.87 -1.86
N GLU A 519 -9.18 -15.04 -2.47
CA GLU A 519 -10.08 -15.54 -3.52
C GLU A 519 -11.40 -16.07 -2.95
N THR A 520 -11.42 -16.68 -1.75
CA THR A 520 -12.64 -17.29 -1.20
C THR A 520 -13.60 -16.31 -0.51
N ILE A 521 -13.12 -15.18 0.03
CA ILE A 521 -13.98 -14.14 0.60
C ILE A 521 -14.70 -13.38 -0.53
N ALA A 522 -14.01 -13.13 -1.65
CA ALA A 522 -14.61 -12.54 -2.84
C ALA A 522 -15.70 -13.45 -3.45
N GLU A 523 -15.50 -14.77 -3.44
CA GLU A 523 -16.49 -15.72 -3.94
C GLU A 523 -17.68 -15.96 -3.00
N ARG A 524 -17.53 -15.81 -1.67
CA ARG A 524 -18.61 -16.14 -0.71
C ARG A 524 -19.41 -14.96 -0.19
N THR A 525 -18.91 -13.73 -0.32
CA THR A 525 -19.73 -12.53 -0.04
C THR A 525 -20.88 -12.41 -1.07
N ALA A 526 -20.71 -12.99 -2.26
CA ALA A 526 -21.75 -13.14 -3.27
C ALA A 526 -22.88 -14.14 -2.92
N LEU A 527 -22.78 -14.90 -1.81
CA LEU A 527 -23.63 -16.07 -1.53
C LEU A 527 -24.42 -16.00 -0.21
N SER A 528 -24.38 -14.89 0.55
CA SER A 528 -25.07 -14.79 1.85
C SER A 528 -26.15 -13.71 1.99
N ALA A 529 -26.53 -13.03 0.91
CA ALA A 529 -27.69 -12.12 0.93
C ALA A 529 -29.00 -12.88 0.64
N SER A 530 -29.51 -13.64 1.61
CA SER A 530 -30.91 -14.06 1.60
C SER A 530 -31.78 -12.91 2.12
N ILE A 531 -32.17 -12.00 1.22
CA ILE A 531 -33.13 -10.93 1.47
C ILE A 531 -34.50 -11.43 0.99
N ASP A 532 -35.52 -11.28 1.82
CA ASP A 532 -36.87 -11.78 1.55
C ASP A 532 -37.42 -11.26 0.22
N TYR A 533 -37.75 -12.21 -0.67
CA TYR A 533 -38.12 -11.99 -2.06
C TYR A 533 -39.58 -11.54 -2.20
N ILE A 534 -39.81 -10.40 -2.86
CA ILE A 534 -41.13 -10.03 -3.40
C ILE A 534 -41.12 -10.36 -4.90
N PRO A 535 -42.07 -11.15 -5.43
CA PRO A 535 -42.17 -11.40 -6.87
C PRO A 535 -42.46 -10.10 -7.63
N THR A 536 -41.64 -9.79 -8.63
CA THR A 536 -41.81 -8.65 -9.53
C THR A 536 -43.09 -8.80 -10.36
N MET A 537 -43.90 -7.74 -10.40
CA MET A 537 -45.00 -7.62 -11.37
C MET A 537 -44.43 -7.42 -12.78
N SER A 538 -45.07 -7.99 -13.81
CA SER A 538 -44.64 -7.83 -15.21
C SER A 538 -44.84 -6.39 -15.70
N SER A 539 -43.80 -5.79 -16.27
CA SER A 539 -43.84 -4.44 -16.85
C SER A 539 -44.64 -4.36 -18.16
N ARG A 540 -45.10 -3.16 -18.54
CA ARG A 540 -45.69 -2.89 -19.86
C ARG A 540 -44.70 -3.10 -21.02
N LEU A 541 -43.42 -2.82 -20.80
CA LEU A 541 -42.33 -2.92 -21.79
C LEU A 541 -41.33 -4.01 -21.41
N GLN A 542 -41.83 -5.14 -20.90
CA GLN A 542 -41.00 -6.20 -20.33
C GLN A 542 -40.01 -6.79 -21.35
N ALA A 543 -40.43 -6.96 -22.61
CA ALA A 543 -39.59 -7.54 -23.65
C ALA A 543 -38.43 -6.61 -24.02
N GLU A 544 -38.71 -5.31 -24.17
CA GLU A 544 -37.71 -4.27 -24.44
C GLU A 544 -36.74 -4.13 -23.27
N LEU A 545 -37.27 -4.16 -22.04
CA LEU A 545 -36.47 -4.05 -20.81
C LEU A 545 -35.51 -5.24 -20.65
N ASP A 546 -35.97 -6.47 -20.84
CA ASP A 546 -35.13 -7.66 -20.67
C ASP A 546 -33.98 -7.68 -21.69
N VAL A 547 -34.26 -7.31 -22.95
CA VAL A 547 -33.24 -7.23 -24.00
C VAL A 547 -32.22 -6.13 -23.68
N ALA A 548 -32.68 -4.94 -23.30
CA ALA A 548 -31.80 -3.81 -23.00
C ALA A 548 -30.96 -4.05 -21.73
N CYS A 549 -31.54 -4.62 -20.67
CA CYS A 549 -30.80 -5.01 -19.46
C CYS A 549 -29.73 -6.07 -19.79
N ALA A 550 -30.07 -7.11 -20.56
CA ALA A 550 -29.10 -8.13 -20.93
C ALA A 550 -27.95 -7.53 -21.76
N ALA A 551 -28.26 -6.67 -22.73
CA ALA A 551 -27.25 -5.96 -23.52
C ALA A 551 -26.31 -5.11 -22.65
N VAL A 552 -26.85 -4.31 -21.72
CA VAL A 552 -26.04 -3.47 -20.81
C VAL A 552 -25.15 -4.32 -19.90
N GLN A 553 -25.66 -5.44 -19.35
CA GLN A 553 -24.85 -6.35 -18.52
C GLN A 553 -23.67 -6.93 -19.30
N HIS A 554 -23.88 -7.35 -20.55
CA HIS A 554 -22.79 -7.86 -21.36
C HIS A 554 -21.80 -6.77 -21.79
N CYS A 555 -22.26 -5.54 -22.06
CA CYS A 555 -21.38 -4.39 -22.25
C CYS A 555 -20.56 -4.09 -20.99
N ALA A 556 -21.13 -4.24 -19.79
CA ALA A 556 -20.42 -4.12 -18.52
C ALA A 556 -19.32 -5.18 -18.40
N MET A 557 -19.61 -6.44 -18.75
CA MET A 557 -18.60 -7.50 -18.77
C MET A 557 -17.43 -7.17 -19.70
N LEU A 558 -17.73 -6.73 -20.93
CA LEU A 558 -16.71 -6.39 -21.91
C LEU A 558 -15.83 -5.22 -21.48
N THR A 559 -16.46 -4.11 -21.11
CA THR A 559 -15.75 -2.89 -20.70
C THR A 559 -14.95 -3.13 -19.42
N LYS A 560 -15.44 -3.95 -18.49
CA LYS A 560 -14.71 -4.34 -17.28
C LYS A 560 -13.49 -5.17 -17.62
N GLN A 561 -13.61 -6.12 -18.55
CA GLN A 561 -12.49 -6.90 -19.05
C GLN A 561 -11.44 -6.01 -19.73
N LEU A 562 -11.88 -5.09 -20.60
CA LEU A 562 -11.00 -4.14 -21.27
C LEU A 562 -10.31 -3.19 -20.26
N GLN A 563 -11.03 -2.72 -19.24
CA GLN A 563 -10.47 -1.89 -18.17
C GLN A 563 -9.39 -2.66 -17.41
N ARG A 564 -9.65 -3.92 -17.03
CA ARG A 564 -8.67 -4.78 -16.37
C ARG A 564 -7.44 -5.02 -17.25
N GLN A 565 -7.64 -5.32 -18.54
CA GLN A 565 -6.54 -5.50 -19.48
C GLN A 565 -5.70 -4.22 -19.61
N THR A 566 -6.35 -3.07 -19.68
CA THR A 566 -5.70 -1.75 -19.78
C THR A 566 -4.94 -1.36 -18.52
N VAL A 567 -5.56 -1.54 -17.35
CA VAL A 567 -4.96 -1.22 -16.04
C VAL A 567 -3.85 -2.20 -15.66
N SER A 568 -3.96 -3.48 -16.08
CA SER A 568 -2.93 -4.50 -15.83
C SER A 568 -1.68 -4.34 -16.72
N GLN A 569 -1.79 -3.64 -17.85
CA GLN A 569 -0.67 -3.27 -18.71
C GLN A 569 -0.04 -1.96 -18.20
N ASP A 570 0.76 -2.06 -17.14
CA ASP A 570 1.65 -0.98 -16.72
C ASP A 570 2.49 -0.50 -17.93
N SER A 571 2.26 0.75 -18.36
CA SER A 571 3.21 1.59 -19.10
C SER A 571 3.56 1.30 -20.57
N GLN A 572 2.61 0.88 -21.43
CA GLN A 572 2.87 0.78 -22.88
C GLN A 572 1.80 1.33 -23.83
N ILE A 573 1.14 2.45 -23.50
CA ILE A 573 0.43 3.22 -24.55
C ILE A 573 1.30 4.39 -24.96
N SER A 574 2.13 4.10 -25.96
CA SER A 574 2.81 5.08 -26.81
C SER A 574 1.80 6.12 -27.30
N LYS A 575 2.23 7.38 -27.47
CA LYS A 575 1.48 8.50 -28.09
C LYS A 575 1.03 8.24 -29.56
N SER A 576 1.02 7.00 -30.02
CA SER A 576 0.59 6.55 -31.35
C SER A 576 -0.59 5.57 -31.32
N ASP A 577 -0.95 5.01 -30.16
CA ASP A 577 -2.02 4.01 -30.04
C ASP A 577 -3.28 4.64 -29.42
N PHE A 578 -4.44 4.43 -30.06
CA PHE A 578 -5.74 4.94 -29.63
C PHE A 578 -6.02 4.64 -28.16
N SER A 579 -6.69 5.57 -27.47
CA SER A 579 -7.07 5.39 -26.08
C SER A 579 -7.93 4.12 -25.94
N PRO A 580 -7.62 3.19 -25.04
CA PRO A 580 -8.45 2.01 -24.75
C PRO A 580 -9.89 2.36 -24.39
N VAL A 581 -10.12 3.57 -23.87
CA VAL A 581 -11.47 4.11 -23.64
C VAL A 581 -12.25 4.15 -24.95
N THR A 582 -11.68 4.79 -25.98
CA THR A 582 -12.27 4.88 -27.32
C THR A 582 -12.59 3.51 -27.92
N VAL A 583 -11.71 2.51 -27.71
CA VAL A 583 -11.97 1.13 -28.17
C VAL A 583 -13.15 0.50 -27.41
N GLY A 584 -13.25 0.75 -26.10
CA GLY A 584 -14.35 0.29 -25.26
C GLY A 584 -15.69 0.93 -25.59
N ASP A 585 -15.71 2.23 -25.85
CA ASP A 585 -16.92 2.98 -26.20
C ASP A 585 -17.48 2.47 -27.55
N PHE A 586 -16.64 2.37 -28.58
CA PHE A 586 -17.03 1.81 -29.87
C PHE A 586 -17.54 0.36 -29.78
N ALA A 587 -16.87 -0.50 -29.00
CA ALA A 587 -17.28 -1.90 -28.87
C ALA A 587 -18.59 -2.04 -28.08
N SER A 588 -18.75 -1.29 -26.99
CA SER A 588 -19.98 -1.31 -26.19
C SER A 588 -21.20 -0.79 -26.97
N GLN A 589 -21.02 0.27 -27.75
CA GLN A 589 -22.06 0.83 -28.61
C GLN A 589 -22.46 -0.10 -29.76
N ALA A 590 -21.47 -0.72 -30.42
CA ALA A 590 -21.74 -1.69 -31.47
C ALA A 590 -22.52 -2.90 -30.94
N LEU A 591 -22.16 -3.40 -29.76
CA LEU A 591 -22.85 -4.53 -29.12
C LEU A 591 -24.26 -4.17 -28.68
N LEU A 592 -24.45 -3.03 -28.02
CA LEU A 592 -25.76 -2.58 -27.55
C LEU A 592 -26.72 -2.37 -28.73
N THR A 593 -26.26 -1.67 -29.77
CA THR A 593 -27.08 -1.40 -30.97
C THR A 593 -27.40 -2.68 -31.73
N SER A 594 -26.42 -3.56 -31.93
CA SER A 594 -26.61 -4.83 -32.62
C SER A 594 -27.60 -5.73 -31.86
N ALA A 595 -27.49 -5.79 -30.54
CA ALA A 595 -28.35 -6.62 -29.71
C ALA A 595 -29.82 -6.18 -29.74
N VAL A 596 -30.08 -4.88 -29.66
CA VAL A 596 -31.45 -4.35 -29.71
C VAL A 596 -32.01 -4.43 -31.14
N HIS A 597 -31.21 -4.11 -32.17
CA HIS A 597 -31.65 -4.18 -33.57
C HIS A 597 -31.94 -5.61 -34.04
N ALA A 598 -31.30 -6.63 -33.42
CA ALA A 598 -31.60 -8.04 -33.67
C ALA A 598 -33.05 -8.41 -33.37
N VAL A 599 -33.58 -7.84 -32.28
CA VAL A 599 -34.94 -8.11 -31.79
C VAL A 599 -35.93 -7.09 -32.37
N PHE A 600 -35.51 -5.83 -32.50
CA PHE A 600 -36.33 -4.69 -32.90
C PHE A 600 -35.74 -4.01 -34.15
N SER A 601 -35.78 -4.70 -35.29
CA SER A 601 -35.17 -4.24 -36.54
C SER A 601 -35.83 -3.00 -37.17
N SER A 602 -36.99 -2.58 -36.67
CA SER A 602 -37.70 -1.37 -37.13
C SER A 602 -37.25 -0.09 -36.42
N ASP A 603 -36.50 -0.23 -35.34
CA ASP A 603 -36.21 0.87 -34.43
C ASP A 603 -34.95 1.62 -34.88
N ASN A 604 -34.97 2.94 -34.66
CA ASN A 604 -33.84 3.79 -34.96
C ASN A 604 -32.99 3.99 -33.70
N PHE A 605 -31.68 3.98 -33.88
CA PHE A 605 -30.73 4.15 -32.80
C PHE A 605 -30.04 5.50 -32.90
N LEU A 606 -29.84 6.12 -31.74
CA LEU A 606 -29.00 7.29 -31.60
C LEU A 606 -27.94 6.93 -30.56
N ALA A 607 -26.69 7.12 -30.92
CA ALA A 607 -25.58 6.77 -30.08
C ALA A 607 -24.52 7.88 -30.09
N GLU A 608 -23.58 7.77 -29.16
CA GLU A 608 -22.60 8.82 -28.92
C GLU A 608 -21.34 8.70 -29.78
N GLU A 609 -20.79 7.57 -30.25
CA GLU A 609 -19.50 7.50 -31.02
C GLU A 609 -19.49 7.15 -32.54
N SER A 610 -18.70 7.81 -33.43
CA SER A 610 -18.85 7.80 -34.93
C SER A 610 -18.21 6.66 -35.67
N ALA A 611 -18.95 6.07 -36.62
CA ALA A 611 -18.35 5.21 -37.61
C ALA A 611 -17.29 5.91 -38.49
N ASP A 612 -17.29 7.24 -38.60
CA ASP A 612 -16.35 7.98 -39.46
C ASP A 612 -14.89 7.78 -39.01
N ASP A 613 -14.62 7.82 -37.70
CA ASP A 613 -13.27 7.58 -37.16
C ASP A 613 -12.79 6.14 -37.43
N LEU A 614 -13.70 5.17 -37.42
CA LEU A 614 -13.38 3.78 -37.78
C LEU A 614 -13.20 3.58 -39.29
N ARG A 615 -13.92 4.35 -40.13
CA ARG A 615 -13.77 4.33 -41.60
C ARG A 615 -12.44 4.94 -42.03
N GLU A 616 -11.99 5.98 -41.34
CA GLU A 616 -10.71 6.63 -41.59
C GLU A 616 -9.52 5.86 -41.01
N ASN A 617 -9.76 4.93 -40.08
CA ASN A 617 -8.72 4.25 -39.32
C ASN A 617 -8.87 2.72 -39.23
N ALA A 618 -8.30 2.02 -40.20
CA ALA A 618 -8.35 0.55 -40.27
C ALA A 618 -7.77 -0.15 -39.03
N ALA A 619 -6.72 0.41 -38.40
CA ALA A 619 -6.10 -0.18 -37.22
C ALA A 619 -6.99 -0.07 -35.97
N LEU A 620 -7.74 1.02 -35.84
CA LEU A 620 -8.74 1.18 -34.78
C LEU A 620 -9.94 0.24 -35.00
N LEU A 621 -10.43 0.15 -36.24
CA LEU A 621 -11.51 -0.77 -36.63
C LEU A 621 -11.14 -2.23 -36.34
N ASP A 622 -9.89 -2.63 -36.59
CA ASP A 622 -9.40 -3.98 -36.30
C ASP A 622 -9.44 -4.29 -34.80
N LYS A 623 -9.00 -3.35 -33.94
CA LYS A 623 -9.04 -3.52 -32.47
C LYS A 623 -10.47 -3.57 -31.92
N VAL A 624 -11.35 -2.70 -32.41
CA VAL A 624 -12.77 -2.69 -32.02
C VAL A 624 -13.46 -3.99 -32.46
N TRP A 625 -13.17 -4.46 -33.67
CA TRP A 625 -13.70 -5.72 -34.18
C TRP A 625 -13.22 -6.92 -33.36
N GLU A 626 -11.93 -7.02 -33.07
CA GLU A 626 -11.36 -8.11 -32.26
C GLU A 626 -12.00 -8.16 -30.87
N LEU A 627 -12.18 -7.00 -30.23
CA LEU A 627 -12.83 -6.89 -28.93
C LEU A 627 -14.31 -7.32 -29.00
N THR A 628 -15.05 -6.84 -29.99
CA THR A 628 -16.47 -7.18 -30.23
C THR A 628 -16.64 -8.68 -30.52
N GLU A 629 -15.76 -9.26 -31.34
CA GLU A 629 -15.75 -10.68 -31.69
C GLU A 629 -15.41 -11.56 -30.49
N SER A 630 -14.50 -11.10 -29.61
CA SER A 630 -14.18 -11.82 -28.37
C SER A 630 -15.35 -11.92 -27.39
N ALA A 631 -16.29 -10.96 -27.43
CA ALA A 631 -17.47 -10.92 -26.59
C ALA A 631 -18.58 -11.89 -27.08
N LYS A 632 -18.55 -12.27 -28.36
CA LYS A 632 -19.60 -13.03 -29.04
C LYS A 632 -19.97 -14.36 -28.37
N PRO A 633 -19.04 -15.21 -27.92
CA PRO A 633 -19.39 -16.47 -27.26
C PRO A 633 -20.18 -16.28 -25.96
N ALA A 634 -19.88 -15.21 -25.20
CA ALA A 634 -20.59 -14.89 -23.96
C ALA A 634 -21.96 -14.24 -24.22
N PHE A 635 -22.06 -13.46 -25.30
CA PHE A 635 -23.29 -12.78 -25.75
C PHE A 635 -24.34 -13.76 -26.29
N GLU A 636 -23.92 -14.76 -27.09
CA GLU A 636 -24.82 -15.68 -27.78
C GLU A 636 -25.18 -16.93 -26.95
N ALA A 637 -24.37 -17.31 -25.95
CA ALA A 637 -24.59 -18.52 -25.14
C ALA A 637 -25.74 -18.42 -24.12
N ASN A 638 -26.02 -17.21 -23.61
CA ASN A 638 -26.87 -17.03 -22.42
C ASN A 638 -28.21 -16.34 -22.69
N THR A 639 -28.38 -15.66 -23.83
CA THR A 639 -29.66 -15.03 -24.20
C THR A 639 -29.95 -15.26 -25.71
N PRO A 640 -30.90 -16.14 -26.09
CA PRO A 640 -31.16 -16.52 -27.49
C PRO A 640 -31.62 -15.38 -28.41
N ALA A 641 -31.88 -14.19 -27.86
CA ALA A 641 -32.40 -13.02 -28.58
C ALA A 641 -31.33 -11.99 -28.94
N LEU A 642 -30.12 -12.07 -28.38
CA LEU A 642 -29.05 -11.09 -28.65
C LEU A 642 -28.17 -11.57 -29.80
N SER A 643 -27.83 -10.67 -30.73
CA SER A 643 -26.84 -10.95 -31.79
C SER A 643 -25.75 -9.90 -31.83
N THR A 644 -24.52 -10.34 -32.08
CA THR A 644 -23.37 -9.45 -32.37
C THR A 644 -23.24 -9.16 -33.87
N PRO A 645 -22.55 -8.07 -34.29
CA PRO A 645 -22.31 -7.80 -35.71
C PRO A 645 -21.62 -8.97 -36.41
N GLY A 646 -22.08 -9.36 -37.60
CA GLY A 646 -21.55 -10.47 -38.39
C GLY A 646 -20.35 -10.10 -39.28
N SER A 647 -20.08 -8.81 -39.48
CA SER A 647 -18.94 -8.32 -40.24
C SER A 647 -18.51 -6.91 -39.83
N LYS A 648 -17.27 -6.50 -40.18
CA LYS A 648 -16.79 -5.12 -39.97
C LYS A 648 -17.67 -4.08 -40.67
N ASP A 649 -18.18 -4.39 -41.86
CA ASP A 649 -19.11 -3.52 -42.59
C ASP A 649 -20.45 -3.34 -41.89
N GLU A 650 -20.85 -4.31 -41.08
CA GLU A 650 -22.05 -4.24 -40.25
C GLU A 650 -21.79 -3.45 -38.96
N LEU A 651 -20.62 -3.64 -38.34
CA LEU A 651 -20.17 -2.85 -37.18
C LEU A 651 -20.13 -1.34 -37.52
N LEU A 652 -19.63 -0.98 -38.70
CA LEU A 652 -19.57 0.40 -39.19
C LEU A 652 -20.95 1.05 -39.46
N LYS A 653 -22.04 0.29 -39.43
CA LYS A 653 -23.41 0.84 -39.56
C LYS A 653 -24.02 1.22 -38.21
N PHE A 654 -23.45 0.74 -37.11
CA PHE A 654 -24.01 0.89 -35.77
C PHE A 654 -23.37 2.02 -34.94
N LEU A 655 -22.57 2.91 -35.56
CA LEU A 655 -21.75 3.92 -34.86
C LEU A 655 -21.95 5.37 -35.38
N ASP A 656 -22.12 6.36 -34.50
CA ASP A 656 -22.21 7.84 -34.74
C ASP A 656 -21.63 8.78 -33.60
N TRP A 657 -20.82 9.86 -33.85
CA TRP A 657 -19.67 10.67 -33.17
C TRP A 657 -19.50 11.15 -31.69
N GLY A 658 -18.39 10.85 -30.95
CA GLY A 658 -18.30 11.01 -29.46
C GLY A 658 -17.05 11.61 -28.75
N ASP A 659 -16.81 11.26 -27.46
CA ASP A 659 -15.64 11.55 -26.58
C ASP A 659 -15.60 10.65 -25.32
N GLY A 660 -14.45 10.01 -25.02
CA GLY A 660 -14.31 9.01 -23.95
C GLY A 660 -13.84 9.54 -22.58
N THR A 661 -14.31 8.91 -21.49
CA THR A 661 -14.07 9.36 -20.09
C THR A 661 -12.71 8.95 -19.49
N ALA A 662 -12.01 9.90 -18.85
CA ALA A 662 -10.66 9.72 -18.30
C ALA A 662 -10.53 8.80 -17.06
N THR A 663 -11.63 8.43 -16.39
CA THR A 663 -11.61 7.52 -15.22
C THR A 663 -11.49 6.05 -15.59
N PHE A 664 -11.92 5.66 -16.78
CA PHE A 664 -11.77 4.30 -17.28
C PHE A 664 -10.30 3.89 -17.28
N LEU A 665 -9.40 4.77 -17.73
CA LEU A 665 -7.94 4.56 -17.74
C LEU A 665 -7.29 4.48 -16.35
N ARG A 666 -7.97 4.98 -15.32
CA ARG A 666 -7.48 4.99 -13.94
C ARG A 666 -8.03 3.83 -13.11
N GLY A 667 -8.87 2.98 -13.70
CA GLY A 667 -9.56 1.91 -12.99
C GLY A 667 -10.69 2.39 -12.07
N GLN A 668 -11.12 3.65 -12.16
CA GLN A 668 -12.10 4.26 -11.25
C GLN A 668 -13.55 4.09 -11.75
N GLN A 669 -14.53 4.78 -11.16
CA GLN A 669 -15.95 4.60 -11.51
C GLN A 669 -16.23 5.03 -12.96
N TYR A 670 -17.06 4.25 -13.64
CA TYR A 670 -17.64 4.56 -14.95
C TYR A 670 -19.02 3.92 -15.04
N ALA A 671 -19.86 4.38 -15.98
CA ALA A 671 -21.17 3.81 -16.18
C ALA A 671 -21.53 3.72 -17.66
N ILE A 672 -22.40 2.77 -17.97
CA ILE A 672 -22.90 2.47 -19.31
C ILE A 672 -24.37 2.87 -19.30
N ASN A 673 -24.74 3.84 -20.10
CA ASN A 673 -26.07 4.41 -20.08
C ASN A 673 -26.86 4.01 -21.34
N CYS A 674 -28.15 3.71 -21.17
CA CYS A 674 -29.05 3.33 -22.24
C CYS A 674 -30.45 3.86 -21.94
N ALA A 675 -31.08 4.48 -22.93
CA ALA A 675 -32.44 5.00 -22.82
C ALA A 675 -33.29 4.65 -24.04
N MET A 676 -34.58 4.36 -23.81
CA MET A 676 -35.57 4.17 -24.86
C MET A 676 -36.50 5.38 -24.92
N LEU A 677 -36.61 6.00 -26.09
CA LEU A 677 -37.46 7.14 -26.34
C LEU A 677 -38.69 6.74 -27.18
N ILE A 678 -39.89 7.06 -26.71
CA ILE A 678 -41.14 6.99 -27.50
C ILE A 678 -41.70 8.41 -27.61
N ASP A 679 -41.93 8.88 -28.83
CA ASP A 679 -42.41 10.24 -29.12
C ASP A 679 -41.59 11.36 -28.44
N GLY A 680 -40.28 11.17 -28.33
CA GLY A 680 -39.36 12.12 -27.71
C GLY A 680 -39.36 12.13 -26.17
N ARG A 681 -39.95 11.11 -25.53
CA ARG A 681 -39.98 10.94 -24.08
C ARG A 681 -39.29 9.64 -23.66
N GLU A 682 -38.50 9.69 -22.59
CA GLU A 682 -37.86 8.50 -22.02
C GLU A 682 -38.91 7.58 -21.39
N GLU A 683 -39.07 6.38 -21.91
CA GLU A 683 -39.95 5.34 -21.36
C GLU A 683 -39.18 4.28 -20.55
N ILE A 684 -37.92 4.03 -20.93
CA ILE A 684 -36.98 3.17 -20.20
C ILE A 684 -35.64 3.89 -20.04
N GLY A 685 -35.04 3.81 -18.86
CA GLY A 685 -33.69 4.30 -18.57
C GLY A 685 -32.90 3.25 -17.80
N ILE A 686 -31.67 2.97 -18.22
CA ILE A 686 -30.80 1.93 -17.65
C ILE A 686 -29.39 2.48 -17.48
N ILE A 687 -28.84 2.36 -16.27
CA ILE A 687 -27.46 2.69 -15.93
C ILE A 687 -26.79 1.42 -15.42
N GLY A 688 -25.86 0.88 -16.20
CA GLY A 688 -24.94 -0.15 -15.74
C GLY A 688 -23.75 0.49 -15.02
N CYS A 689 -23.47 0.07 -13.79
CA CYS A 689 -22.42 0.62 -12.93
C CYS A 689 -21.41 -0.48 -12.58
N PRO A 690 -20.43 -0.80 -13.46
CA PRO A 690 -19.61 -2.00 -13.34
C PRO A 690 -18.67 -2.00 -12.13
N ASN A 691 -18.33 -0.82 -11.62
CA ASN A 691 -17.36 -0.61 -10.54
C ASN A 691 -18.04 -0.21 -9.22
N VAL A 692 -19.37 -0.16 -9.13
CA VAL A 692 -20.06 0.20 -7.88
C VAL A 692 -20.15 -1.01 -6.96
N VAL A 693 -19.66 -0.86 -5.73
CA VAL A 693 -19.78 -1.88 -4.68
C VAL A 693 -21.23 -1.95 -4.20
N LEU A 694 -21.82 -3.14 -4.28
CA LEU A 694 -23.23 -3.41 -3.97
C LEU A 694 -23.66 -2.96 -2.56
N ASP A 695 -22.78 -3.09 -1.57
CA ASP A 695 -23.07 -2.80 -0.15
C ASP A 695 -22.63 -1.39 0.31
N SER A 696 -22.20 -0.52 -0.61
CA SER A 696 -21.74 0.82 -0.23
C SER A 696 -22.91 1.78 -0.02
N SER A 697 -22.94 2.46 1.12
CA SER A 697 -23.90 3.54 1.42
C SER A 697 -23.59 4.83 0.65
N THR A 698 -22.43 4.95 0.01
CA THR A 698 -22.06 6.11 -0.82
C THR A 698 -21.13 5.68 -1.95
N VAL A 699 -21.40 6.13 -3.17
CA VAL A 699 -20.52 5.86 -4.32
C VAL A 699 -19.34 6.81 -4.27
N ARG A 700 -18.11 6.29 -4.40
CA ARG A 700 -16.87 7.08 -4.39
C ARG A 700 -15.87 6.54 -5.41
N GLU A 701 -14.99 7.41 -5.92
CA GLU A 701 -13.97 7.04 -6.92
C GLU A 701 -12.82 6.19 -6.36
N ASP A 702 -12.62 6.19 -5.04
CA ASP A 702 -11.60 5.41 -4.31
C ASP A 702 -12.10 4.04 -3.83
N VAL A 703 -13.40 3.75 -3.98
CA VAL A 703 -14.04 2.50 -3.57
C VAL A 703 -14.73 1.89 -4.78
N ILE A 704 -14.10 0.87 -5.36
CA ILE A 704 -14.58 0.20 -6.57
C ILE A 704 -14.79 -1.31 -6.32
N ASP A 705 -15.78 -1.89 -6.97
CA ASP A 705 -15.89 -3.33 -7.11
C ASP A 705 -14.79 -3.79 -8.08
N GLU A 706 -13.71 -4.39 -7.60
CA GLU A 706 -12.60 -4.81 -8.48
C GLU A 706 -12.90 -6.12 -9.21
N LEU A 707 -13.67 -7.02 -8.58
CA LEU A 707 -13.80 -8.43 -8.97
C LEU A 707 -15.18 -8.77 -9.56
N GLY A 708 -16.24 -8.16 -9.07
CA GLY A 708 -17.59 -8.30 -9.59
C GLY A 708 -17.87 -7.40 -10.80
N LEU A 709 -19.16 -7.34 -11.14
CA LEU A 709 -19.70 -6.49 -12.20
C LEU A 709 -20.56 -5.36 -11.64
N GLY A 710 -20.49 -5.09 -10.33
CA GLY A 710 -21.29 -4.06 -9.68
C GLY A 710 -22.79 -4.26 -9.83
N LEU A 711 -23.50 -3.17 -10.15
CA LEU A 711 -24.96 -3.13 -10.16
C LEU A 711 -25.52 -2.43 -11.39
N MET A 712 -26.78 -2.73 -11.69
CA MET A 712 -27.57 -2.07 -12.71
C MET A 712 -28.76 -1.37 -12.04
N ILE A 713 -28.94 -0.10 -12.38
CA ILE A 713 -30.10 0.70 -11.98
C ILE A 713 -30.94 0.91 -13.22
N TYR A 714 -32.25 0.69 -13.14
CA TYR A 714 -33.14 0.99 -14.26
C TYR A 714 -34.48 1.54 -13.78
N ALA A 715 -35.18 2.23 -14.67
CA ALA A 715 -36.53 2.72 -14.42
C ALA A 715 -37.39 2.55 -15.67
N VAL A 716 -38.67 2.29 -15.43
CA VAL A 716 -39.73 2.31 -16.45
C VAL A 716 -40.72 3.39 -16.04
N ARG A 717 -41.09 4.26 -16.99
CA ARG A 717 -41.95 5.41 -16.69
C ARG A 717 -43.27 4.97 -16.06
N GLY A 718 -43.59 5.50 -14.89
CA GLY A 718 -44.78 5.20 -14.11
C GLY A 718 -44.72 3.91 -13.28
N GLU A 719 -43.66 3.10 -13.40
CA GLU A 719 -43.49 1.85 -12.64
C GLU A 719 -42.46 1.99 -11.50
N GLY A 720 -41.62 3.02 -11.52
CA GLY A 720 -40.61 3.32 -10.50
C GLY A 720 -39.18 2.89 -10.90
N THR A 721 -38.24 3.10 -9.98
CA THR A 721 -36.83 2.75 -10.13
C THR A 721 -36.52 1.41 -9.46
N PHE A 722 -35.63 0.63 -10.08
CA PHE A 722 -35.24 -0.70 -9.63
C PHE A 722 -33.72 -0.85 -9.70
N VAL A 723 -33.18 -1.72 -8.84
CA VAL A 723 -31.76 -2.09 -8.80
C VAL A 723 -31.61 -3.62 -8.87
N ARG A 724 -30.60 -4.09 -9.60
CA ARG A 724 -30.21 -5.51 -9.62
C ARG A 724 -28.68 -5.66 -9.68
N PRO A 725 -28.09 -6.69 -9.04
CA PRO A 725 -26.69 -7.05 -9.26
C PRO A 725 -26.44 -7.50 -10.70
N MET A 726 -25.30 -7.16 -11.29
CA MET A 726 -24.88 -7.70 -12.59
C MET A 726 -24.08 -8.99 -12.41
N GLN A 727 -24.32 -10.00 -13.25
CA GLN A 727 -23.74 -11.34 -13.10
C GLN A 727 -22.95 -11.79 -14.33
N ALA A 728 -21.84 -12.50 -14.10
CA ALA A 728 -20.95 -12.97 -15.16
C ALA A 728 -21.50 -14.17 -15.94
N ASN A 729 -22.51 -14.85 -15.42
CA ASN A 729 -23.21 -15.96 -16.08
C ASN A 729 -24.16 -15.48 -17.20
N GLY A 730 -24.30 -14.17 -17.42
CA GLY A 730 -25.19 -13.61 -18.45
C GLY A 730 -26.68 -13.62 -18.09
N GLU A 731 -27.07 -14.26 -16.99
CA GLU A 731 -28.45 -14.23 -16.50
C GLU A 731 -28.74 -12.92 -15.78
N LEU A 732 -29.97 -12.43 -15.88
CA LEU A 732 -30.40 -11.24 -15.17
C LEU A 732 -30.83 -11.60 -13.75
N ALA A 733 -30.14 -11.04 -12.75
CA ALA A 733 -30.53 -11.19 -11.36
C ALA A 733 -31.91 -10.58 -11.08
N ALA A 734 -32.56 -11.05 -10.01
CA ALA A 734 -33.81 -10.47 -9.55
C ALA A 734 -33.64 -8.99 -9.19
N ALA A 735 -34.63 -8.17 -9.56
CA ALA A 735 -34.62 -6.74 -9.32
C ALA A 735 -35.37 -6.35 -8.05
N THR A 736 -34.85 -5.35 -7.35
CA THR A 736 -35.46 -4.76 -6.16
C THR A 736 -35.94 -3.36 -6.47
N LYS A 737 -37.18 -3.03 -6.10
CA LYS A 737 -37.74 -1.69 -6.30
C LYS A 737 -37.21 -0.72 -5.24
N ILE A 738 -36.79 0.47 -5.68
CA ILE A 738 -36.33 1.55 -4.80
C ILE A 738 -37.53 2.38 -4.35
N GLU A 739 -37.54 2.80 -3.09
CA GLU A 739 -38.54 3.73 -2.57
C GLU A 739 -38.37 5.14 -3.15
N ARG A 740 -39.49 5.86 -3.28
CA ARG A 740 -39.50 7.23 -3.82
C ARG A 740 -39.07 8.27 -2.79
N HIS A 741 -37.80 8.23 -2.38
CA HIS A 741 -37.26 9.07 -1.30
C HIS A 741 -37.36 10.59 -1.57
N GLY A 742 -37.37 11.01 -2.84
CA GLY A 742 -37.32 12.44 -3.19
C GLY A 742 -38.58 13.25 -2.87
N ASP A 743 -39.72 12.57 -2.67
CA ASP A 743 -41.02 13.22 -2.44
C ASP A 743 -41.15 13.83 -1.02
N GLU A 744 -40.35 13.37 -0.04
CA GLU A 744 -40.39 13.83 1.36
C GLU A 744 -39.04 14.43 1.85
N THR A 745 -38.14 14.77 0.94
CA THR A 745 -36.79 15.27 1.30
C THR A 745 -36.79 16.72 1.80
N SER A 746 -35.90 17.04 2.76
CA SER A 746 -35.67 18.41 3.24
C SER A 746 -34.39 19.01 2.66
N LEU A 747 -34.26 20.35 2.65
CA LEU A 747 -33.03 21.02 2.20
C LEU A 747 -31.81 20.64 3.04
N ASP A 748 -31.99 20.45 4.35
CA ASP A 748 -30.90 20.14 5.29
C ASP A 748 -30.35 18.71 5.11
N SER A 749 -31.10 17.83 4.46
CA SER A 749 -30.72 16.44 4.17
C SER A 749 -30.06 16.26 2.80
N LEU A 750 -29.80 17.35 2.06
CA LEU A 750 -29.21 17.27 0.72
C LEU A 750 -27.71 16.94 0.77
N ILE A 751 -27.34 15.86 0.09
CA ILE A 751 -25.96 15.47 -0.18
C ILE A 751 -25.57 16.01 -1.55
N TRP A 752 -24.59 16.91 -1.60
CA TRP A 752 -24.09 17.44 -2.86
C TRP A 752 -23.18 16.42 -3.56
N SER A 753 -23.28 16.29 -4.88
CA SER A 753 -22.42 15.42 -5.72
C SER A 753 -21.86 16.23 -6.89
N ASP A 754 -20.53 16.30 -6.99
CA ASP A 754 -19.82 17.07 -8.02
C ASP A 754 -18.48 16.43 -8.43
N CYS A 755 -17.77 16.99 -9.41
CA CYS A 755 -16.42 16.56 -9.79
C CYS A 755 -15.43 17.72 -9.76
N SER A 756 -14.45 17.67 -8.85
CA SER A 756 -13.37 18.66 -8.74
C SER A 756 -12.36 18.61 -9.92
N THR A 757 -12.41 17.54 -10.72
CA THR A 757 -11.39 17.19 -11.72
C THR A 757 -11.81 17.51 -13.17
N TYR A 758 -13.07 17.93 -13.41
CA TYR A 758 -13.64 18.10 -14.76
C TYR A 758 -13.63 19.58 -15.20
N THR A 759 -13.25 19.84 -16.45
CA THR A 759 -13.08 21.21 -16.99
C THR A 759 -14.33 21.84 -17.60
N SER A 760 -15.40 21.06 -17.86
CA SER A 760 -16.66 21.57 -18.44
C SER A 760 -17.71 21.95 -17.39
N THR A 761 -17.42 21.76 -16.10
CA THR A 761 -18.29 22.19 -14.99
C THR A 761 -17.77 23.51 -14.41
N ILE A 762 -18.65 24.50 -14.24
CA ILE A 762 -18.28 25.78 -13.61
C ILE A 762 -18.36 25.63 -12.08
N LEU A 763 -17.36 24.98 -11.50
CA LEU A 763 -17.27 24.65 -10.07
C LEU A 763 -17.55 25.84 -9.14
N GLU A 764 -17.15 27.05 -9.52
CA GLU A 764 -17.40 28.28 -8.76
C GLU A 764 -18.91 28.56 -8.57
N LEU A 765 -19.74 28.29 -9.60
CA LEU A 765 -21.18 28.50 -9.53
C LEU A 765 -21.85 27.45 -8.64
N HIS A 766 -21.43 26.19 -8.76
CA HIS A 766 -21.94 25.11 -7.92
C HIS A 766 -21.59 25.35 -6.44
N GLN A 767 -20.35 25.74 -6.15
CA GLN A 767 -19.92 26.09 -4.80
C GLN A 767 -20.75 27.23 -4.19
N LYS A 768 -21.11 28.24 -5.00
CA LYS A 768 -21.99 29.35 -4.56
C LYS A 768 -23.40 28.88 -4.24
N VAL A 769 -23.96 27.95 -5.01
CA VAL A 769 -25.29 27.36 -4.74
C VAL A 769 -25.23 26.51 -3.47
N ALA A 770 -24.24 25.62 -3.34
CA ALA A 770 -24.04 24.80 -2.15
C ALA A 770 -23.84 25.63 -0.88
N ALA A 771 -23.07 26.73 -0.97
CA ALA A 771 -22.87 27.66 0.15
C ALA A 771 -24.17 28.35 0.57
N LYS A 772 -25.05 28.72 -0.37
CA LYS A 772 -26.38 29.27 -0.04
C LYS A 772 -27.31 28.24 0.60
N LEU A 773 -27.08 26.95 0.34
CA LEU A 773 -27.81 25.81 0.90
C LEU A 773 -27.23 25.31 2.23
N ASN A 774 -26.13 25.89 2.72
CA ASN A 774 -25.36 25.39 3.88
C ASN A 774 -24.95 23.90 3.74
N SER A 775 -24.80 23.40 2.52
CA SER A 775 -24.40 22.00 2.25
C SER A 775 -22.88 21.88 2.17
N PRO A 776 -22.27 20.82 2.72
CA PRO A 776 -20.83 20.57 2.60
C PRO A 776 -20.41 20.44 1.12
N TRP A 777 -19.29 21.09 0.76
CA TRP A 777 -18.78 21.14 -0.61
C TRP A 777 -17.38 20.52 -0.73
N PRO A 778 -17.10 19.64 -1.71
CA PRO A 778 -18.01 19.17 -2.79
C PRO A 778 -19.02 18.08 -2.37
N GLY A 779 -19.12 17.73 -1.08
CA GLY A 779 -20.03 16.70 -0.58
C GLY A 779 -19.52 15.30 -0.94
N VAL A 780 -19.81 14.86 -2.17
CA VAL A 780 -19.33 13.65 -2.81
C VAL A 780 -18.60 14.04 -4.11
N ASP A 781 -17.30 13.72 -4.21
CA ASP A 781 -16.48 14.01 -5.38
C ASP A 781 -16.44 12.80 -6.33
N LEU A 782 -17.30 12.80 -7.35
CA LEU A 782 -17.49 11.73 -8.33
C LEU A 782 -17.26 12.25 -9.75
N PHE A 783 -16.38 11.58 -10.50
CA PHE A 783 -16.06 11.91 -11.88
C PHE A 783 -17.19 11.51 -12.83
N SER A 784 -17.81 10.34 -12.62
CA SER A 784 -18.92 9.83 -13.45
C SER A 784 -20.05 10.87 -13.53
N SER A 785 -20.17 11.52 -14.70
CA SER A 785 -21.13 12.61 -14.97
C SER A 785 -22.57 12.23 -14.67
N LEU A 786 -22.88 10.94 -14.79
CA LEU A 786 -24.18 10.29 -14.65
C LEU A 786 -24.73 10.28 -13.21
N MET A 787 -23.87 10.52 -12.21
CA MET A 787 -24.23 10.51 -10.78
C MET A 787 -24.17 11.91 -10.16
N LYS A 788 -24.25 12.96 -10.99
CA LYS A 788 -24.16 14.37 -10.57
C LYS A 788 -25.55 14.99 -10.44
N TYR A 789 -25.74 15.82 -9.43
CA TYR A 789 -27.01 16.53 -9.22
C TYR A 789 -27.16 17.80 -10.08
N THR A 790 -26.11 18.28 -10.74
CA THR A 790 -26.17 19.48 -11.58
C THR A 790 -25.10 19.46 -12.68
N SER A 791 -25.44 19.91 -13.90
CA SER A 791 -24.48 20.08 -15.01
C SER A 791 -24.75 21.39 -15.77
N TRP A 792 -23.72 22.21 -15.97
CA TRP A 792 -23.79 23.44 -16.76
C TRP A 792 -23.35 23.19 -18.21
N ARG A 793 -24.32 22.89 -19.09
CA ARG A 793 -24.12 22.68 -20.54
C ARG A 793 -23.00 21.67 -20.88
N SER A 794 -23.17 20.43 -20.42
CA SER A 794 -22.50 19.25 -21.00
C SER A 794 -23.31 18.67 -22.17
N ASN A 795 -22.76 17.69 -22.90
CA ASN A 795 -23.54 16.83 -23.78
C ASN A 795 -24.70 16.24 -22.94
N LEU A 796 -25.94 16.66 -23.22
CA LEU A 796 -27.09 16.22 -22.41
C LEU A 796 -27.42 14.74 -22.66
N TRP A 797 -26.93 14.14 -23.75
CA TRP A 797 -27.17 12.73 -24.10
C TRP A 797 -26.53 11.78 -23.12
N ASP A 798 -25.38 12.14 -22.53
CA ASP A 798 -24.76 11.37 -21.46
C ASP A 798 -25.78 11.14 -20.35
N HIS A 799 -26.65 12.10 -20.03
CA HIS A 799 -27.63 11.99 -18.94
C HIS A 799 -28.92 11.26 -19.31
N ALA A 800 -29.10 10.85 -20.57
CA ALA A 800 -30.32 10.23 -21.06
C ALA A 800 -30.49 8.82 -20.48
N GLY A 801 -31.55 8.56 -19.72
CA GLY A 801 -31.74 7.32 -18.93
C GLY A 801 -31.48 7.53 -17.44
N GLY A 802 -30.47 8.33 -17.09
CA GLY A 802 -30.27 8.80 -15.72
C GLY A 802 -31.33 9.79 -15.25
N ILE A 803 -31.84 10.61 -16.17
CA ILE A 803 -32.97 11.52 -15.91
C ILE A 803 -34.21 10.74 -15.47
N LEU A 804 -34.66 9.75 -16.26
CA LEU A 804 -35.81 8.92 -15.88
C LEU A 804 -35.59 8.16 -14.56
N VAL A 805 -34.40 7.56 -14.37
CA VAL A 805 -34.05 6.86 -13.12
C VAL A 805 -34.20 7.78 -11.90
N PHE A 806 -33.78 9.05 -12.03
CA PHE A 806 -33.91 10.03 -10.97
C PHE A 806 -35.36 10.50 -10.77
N GLU A 807 -36.10 10.81 -11.84
CA GLU A 807 -37.52 11.20 -11.76
C GLU A 807 -38.39 10.14 -11.09
N GLU A 808 -38.19 8.87 -11.45
CA GLU A 808 -38.93 7.73 -10.89
C GLU A 808 -38.56 7.41 -9.44
N SER A 809 -37.40 7.89 -8.95
CA SER A 809 -36.98 7.82 -7.55
C SER A 809 -37.53 8.96 -6.67
N GLY A 810 -38.35 9.85 -7.23
CA GLY A 810 -38.89 11.05 -6.55
C GLY A 810 -38.08 12.32 -6.81
N GLY A 811 -37.14 12.29 -7.76
CA GLY A 811 -36.41 13.46 -8.23
C GLY A 811 -37.24 14.32 -9.19
N LYS A 812 -36.75 15.52 -9.47
CA LYS A 812 -37.24 16.39 -10.56
C LYS A 812 -36.05 16.98 -11.30
N VAL A 813 -36.15 17.01 -12.62
CA VAL A 813 -35.14 17.57 -13.52
C VAL A 813 -35.76 18.65 -14.40
N THR A 814 -35.13 19.83 -14.45
CA THR A 814 -35.49 20.87 -15.41
C THR A 814 -34.23 21.54 -15.97
N ASP A 815 -34.40 22.28 -17.06
CA ASP A 815 -33.42 23.27 -17.46
C ASP A 815 -33.41 24.48 -16.48
N LEU A 816 -32.51 25.43 -16.69
CA LEU A 816 -32.45 26.67 -15.90
C LEU A 816 -33.66 27.59 -16.03
N GLU A 817 -34.45 27.43 -17.08
CA GLU A 817 -35.69 28.17 -17.28
C GLU A 817 -36.89 27.48 -16.61
N GLY A 818 -36.67 26.30 -15.99
CA GLY A 818 -37.69 25.50 -15.34
C GLY A 818 -38.52 24.65 -16.32
N LYS A 819 -38.08 24.51 -17.58
CA LYS A 819 -38.73 23.68 -18.59
C LYS A 819 -38.25 22.22 -18.47
N PRO A 820 -39.12 21.25 -18.80
CA PRO A 820 -38.70 19.86 -18.97
C PRO A 820 -37.64 19.73 -20.06
N ILE A 821 -36.76 18.73 -19.93
CA ILE A 821 -35.73 18.43 -20.92
C ILE A 821 -36.39 17.93 -22.22
N ASP A 822 -36.05 18.56 -23.34
CA ASP A 822 -36.57 18.22 -24.67
C ASP A 822 -35.54 17.45 -25.51
N PHE A 823 -35.74 16.14 -25.63
CA PHE A 823 -34.89 15.24 -26.43
C PHE A 823 -35.14 15.33 -27.94
N THR A 824 -36.17 16.07 -28.40
CA THR A 824 -36.51 16.17 -29.84
C THR A 824 -35.69 17.21 -30.60
N THR A 825 -34.86 17.99 -29.91
CA THR A 825 -34.20 19.19 -30.45
C THR A 825 -32.87 18.92 -31.18
N GLY A 826 -32.77 17.73 -31.78
CA GLY A 826 -31.60 17.28 -32.54
C GLY A 826 -30.44 16.80 -31.66
N ARG A 827 -29.38 16.30 -32.29
CA ARG A 827 -28.24 15.63 -31.62
C ARG A 827 -27.48 16.49 -30.61
N LYS A 828 -27.57 17.82 -30.66
CA LYS A 828 -26.89 18.70 -29.68
C LYS A 828 -27.81 19.22 -28.58
N MET A 829 -29.10 18.88 -28.61
CA MET A 829 -30.10 19.32 -27.64
C MET A 829 -30.01 20.83 -27.33
N ALA A 830 -29.76 21.64 -28.38
CA ALA A 830 -29.37 23.05 -28.25
C ALA A 830 -30.45 23.95 -27.60
N SER A 831 -31.68 23.45 -27.51
CA SER A 831 -32.81 24.12 -26.86
C SER A 831 -32.81 23.99 -25.35
N ASN A 832 -32.03 23.06 -24.77
CA ASN A 832 -31.96 22.86 -23.32
C ASN A 832 -30.86 23.76 -22.71
N TYR A 833 -31.21 24.61 -21.75
CA TYR A 833 -30.26 25.55 -21.13
C TYR A 833 -29.85 25.11 -19.72
N GLY A 834 -28.75 24.36 -19.62
CA GLY A 834 -28.27 23.82 -18.34
C GLY A 834 -29.18 22.73 -17.77
N LEU A 835 -28.77 22.12 -16.66
CA LEU A 835 -29.49 21.02 -16.03
C LEU A 835 -29.50 21.20 -14.50
N VAL A 836 -30.70 21.24 -13.92
CA VAL A 836 -30.92 21.31 -12.47
C VAL A 836 -31.66 20.05 -12.04
N CYS A 837 -31.04 19.23 -11.19
CA CYS A 837 -31.64 18.04 -10.60
C CYS A 837 -31.70 18.18 -9.09
N ALA A 838 -32.86 17.92 -8.51
CA ALA A 838 -33.05 17.90 -7.06
C ALA A 838 -34.28 17.05 -6.70
N PRO A 839 -34.41 16.58 -5.45
CA PRO A 839 -35.64 15.95 -4.98
C PRO A 839 -36.87 16.83 -5.26
N SER A 840 -37.99 16.21 -5.65
CA SER A 840 -39.19 16.90 -6.13
C SER A 840 -39.72 17.94 -5.13
N SER A 841 -39.65 17.60 -3.84
CA SER A 841 -40.00 18.41 -2.67
C SER A 841 -39.25 19.75 -2.55
N VAL A 842 -37.98 19.79 -2.98
CA VAL A 842 -37.10 20.97 -2.81
C VAL A 842 -36.60 21.58 -4.11
N HIS A 843 -36.89 20.94 -5.26
CA HIS A 843 -36.43 21.38 -6.57
C HIS A 843 -36.71 22.85 -6.88
N GLY A 844 -37.90 23.36 -6.57
CA GLY A 844 -38.24 24.77 -6.81
C GLY A 844 -37.30 25.75 -6.10
N GLN A 845 -36.86 25.40 -4.88
CA GLN A 845 -35.94 26.22 -4.08
C GLN A 845 -34.52 26.16 -4.65
N VAL A 846 -34.05 24.97 -5.04
CA VAL A 846 -32.73 24.77 -5.68
C VAL A 846 -32.66 25.50 -7.02
N LEU A 847 -33.70 25.40 -7.85
CA LEU A 847 -33.78 26.10 -9.14
C LEU A 847 -33.70 27.62 -8.97
N GLN A 848 -34.44 28.17 -8.00
CA GLN A 848 -34.42 29.61 -7.73
C GLN A 848 -33.01 30.08 -7.29
N LEU A 849 -32.35 29.31 -6.43
CA LEU A 849 -30.98 29.60 -5.99
C LEU A 849 -29.98 29.56 -7.15
N ALA A 850 -30.09 28.55 -8.02
CA ALA A 850 -29.28 28.43 -9.22
C ALA A 850 -29.47 29.63 -10.17
N GLN A 851 -30.72 30.02 -10.45
CA GLN A 851 -31.03 31.19 -11.26
C GLN A 851 -30.45 32.48 -10.66
N ASP A 852 -30.53 32.65 -9.34
CA ASP A 852 -30.01 33.83 -8.66
C ASP A 852 -28.48 33.89 -8.67
N VAL A 853 -27.80 32.75 -8.61
CA VAL A 853 -26.33 32.67 -8.75
C VAL A 853 -25.91 33.01 -10.19
N ILE A 854 -26.65 32.55 -11.20
CA ILE A 854 -26.32 32.77 -12.62
C ILE A 854 -26.55 34.20 -13.08
N LYS A 855 -27.56 34.92 -12.55
CA LYS A 855 -27.80 36.34 -12.88
C LYS A 855 -26.57 37.23 -12.66
N GLY A 856 -25.65 36.83 -11.78
CA GLY A 856 -24.40 37.54 -11.48
C GLY A 856 -23.19 37.11 -12.34
N HIS A 857 -23.35 36.18 -13.28
CA HIS A 857 -22.27 35.62 -14.08
C HIS A 857 -22.41 36.02 -15.57
N PRO A 858 -21.30 36.33 -16.28
CA PRO A 858 -21.35 36.58 -17.72
C PRO A 858 -21.89 35.36 -18.50
N PRO A 859 -22.44 35.56 -19.72
CA PRO A 859 -23.02 34.48 -20.52
C PRO A 859 -22.02 33.35 -20.73
N ILE A 860 -22.44 32.12 -20.42
CA ILE A 860 -21.60 30.93 -20.59
C ILE A 860 -21.51 30.61 -22.09
N PRO A 861 -20.33 30.66 -22.72
CA PRO A 861 -20.17 30.32 -24.14
C PRO A 861 -20.50 28.83 -24.35
N TYR A 862 -21.00 28.47 -25.53
CA TYR A 862 -21.09 27.07 -25.93
C TYR A 862 -19.68 26.46 -25.91
N SER A 863 -19.45 25.40 -25.12
CA SER A 863 -18.24 24.59 -25.26
C SER A 863 -18.23 23.96 -26.65
N LYS A 864 -17.06 23.90 -27.27
CA LYS A 864 -16.88 23.24 -28.56
C LYS A 864 -17.03 21.74 -28.42
#